data_AF-C3J932-F1
#
_entry.id   AF-C3J932-F1
#
_cell.length_a   1.000
_cell.length_b   1.000
_cell.length_c   1.000
_cell.angle_alpha   90.00
_cell.angle_beta   90.00
_cell.angle_gamma   90.00
#
_symmetry.space_group_name_H-M   'P 1'
#
loop_
_entity.id
_entity.type
_entity.pdbx_description
1 polymer ?
#
loop_
_entity_poly.entity_id
_entity_poly.type
_entity_poly.pdbx_seq_one_letter_code
_entity_poly.pdbx_strand_id
1 'polypeptide(L)'
;MESIFFTLKNTMVMKKNYIFLTFVFIFACVLNMQAQSFETDITKVLSQDETVLSFNKNEARNISGILASGNIKFTSSNGYVRILVADQYGYEKLVYESFPLLAFKEGKDSFELMGFETGEIKDFVPEKIHILISDAIVEHLKITVSGISVPQQAPAASLQARTRTVPLPPTFIDEDTRIKFLIYRLNLKLEASGALWRAGDTPFGRLSYEEKKAMYGGVVPNFKGAEYYIGGILDIDAPNVNSKKSSYVPDFDWRTRHSATVKGSPYFQNEITGWITPVKDQKSCGSCWAFSAIGAMEAVAKLYKNADCNFDLSEQELVSCSNAGSCNGGWPSSALDYTSRKWIQDEMSFRYKAQDRPCSEKGKPLYTIKNAGKELFSPIKGNDFASIEKLKSMLIKSPLAGCISSWSHAMTLVGYKTIKAGDIVYEHYNTRIVIKPGDPHIGQTVWIFKNSWGENWGDHGFLYAFVNINNMASSAAPTLPFEYKYNYDWPSYLPIYSQLISAISKPTPAYDKDNDGYYWWGIGPRPKNLPASAKLEEDSDDSDASIGPMNQYGFPTLLKDYDLYIKDNTEDMGFEPNTTIKEKNFWSAPQVWVRHQKDGIEEHQNPLGGKDNYIYVRVWNRGQKKSPESRVSAFWAKAGTNLQWPEAWTGQMMIENIPVGGTVPSLGIVPPLEPGQSAKVVIKWPTPNPEDFSIITNEAVGGRNLWHFCLLLMISDRNDSLTYPKLPDIYRHVTYNNNVVQKNVTIVNIGTGSSYEGAVSVINHLKTKEAYSLDVIELPNAINGSSNTLFDNARVQLRMAPKILAAWNEGGNKGVKIKSTGNPYIQELISSNGSLDSIKLAPRDIDLVKLSVNFKTVLPFGSSPEKYTILLRQKDKNGEVVGGETFEIIREPRLVIHPQIIKNENEGKVKLSVTGVDEEATYQWFDSNGKMIAEGAEMTCAPTRDETYRVEVTAKKDGYLTSSELFVKAGKGKMKVSPIPVKSELTVSYDLPNGQYELCITGAQNWLNYGKYSIDSTKKEVRINVSHLPQGIYIATITERNGQIKESVKFVKE
;
A
#
# COMPACT_ATOMS: atom_id res chain seq x y z
N MET A 1 -40.63 23.84 -4.66
CA MET A 1 -40.12 22.52 -4.24
C MET A 1 -39.35 22.71 -2.93
N GLU A 2 -39.98 22.96 -1.77
CA GLU A 2 -41.21 22.40 -1.17
C GLU A 2 -41.10 20.91 -0.80
N SER A 3 -41.62 20.37 0.32
CA SER A 3 -41.87 20.83 1.72
C SER A 3 -42.73 19.78 2.47
N ILE A 4 -42.96 19.94 3.80
CA ILE A 4 -44.04 19.32 4.63
C ILE A 4 -43.83 17.81 4.96
N PHE A 5 -44.13 17.25 6.15
CA PHE A 5 -44.53 17.75 7.49
C PHE A 5 -43.29 17.75 8.46
N PHE A 6 -43.27 18.00 9.79
CA PHE A 6 -44.24 18.06 10.91
C PHE A 6 -44.77 16.70 11.43
N THR A 7 -45.27 16.47 12.66
CA THR A 7 -45.60 17.30 13.86
C THR A 7 -45.18 16.51 15.12
N LEU A 8 -44.56 16.99 16.23
CA LEU A 8 -44.33 18.30 16.87
C LEU A 8 -45.39 18.77 17.91
N LYS A 9 -45.32 18.25 19.15
CA LYS A 9 -46.03 18.76 20.37
C LYS A 9 -45.21 18.47 21.65
N ASN A 10 -45.12 19.33 22.68
CA ASN A 10 -45.67 20.70 22.82
C ASN A 10 -44.96 21.53 23.93
N THR A 11 -44.77 22.85 23.71
CA THR A 11 -44.90 24.02 24.65
C THR A 11 -44.31 24.02 26.09
N MET A 12 -43.82 25.14 26.68
CA MET A 12 -43.36 26.49 26.25
C MET A 12 -42.81 27.28 27.50
N VAL A 13 -42.60 28.60 27.41
CA VAL A 13 -42.32 29.60 28.52
C VAL A 13 -40.84 29.65 29.00
N MET A 14 -40.12 30.80 29.05
CA MET A 14 -40.35 32.18 28.55
C MET A 14 -39.02 32.99 28.36
N LYS A 15 -39.08 34.04 27.51
CA LYS A 15 -38.51 35.43 27.61
C LYS A 15 -37.41 35.78 28.65
N LYS A 16 -36.50 36.76 28.46
CA LYS A 16 -35.95 37.54 27.30
C LYS A 16 -34.87 38.55 27.81
N ASN A 17 -34.05 39.09 26.91
CA ASN A 17 -33.32 40.39 26.98
C ASN A 17 -32.09 40.65 27.92
N TYR A 18 -30.95 40.92 27.26
CA TYR A 18 -30.00 42.07 27.40
C TYR A 18 -29.36 42.54 28.75
N ILE A 19 -28.02 42.42 28.80
CA ILE A 19 -26.98 43.44 29.12
C ILE A 19 -27.34 44.61 30.08
N PHE A 20 -26.68 44.70 31.26
CA PHE A 20 -25.83 45.84 31.69
C PHE A 20 -25.04 45.57 33.01
N LEU A 21 -24.08 46.46 33.31
CA LEU A 21 -23.00 46.45 34.32
C LEU A 21 -23.21 45.86 35.75
N THR A 22 -22.16 45.17 36.22
CA THR A 22 -21.34 45.42 37.44
C THR A 22 -21.99 45.81 38.79
N PHE A 23 -21.82 44.99 39.85
CA PHE A 23 -20.98 45.31 41.05
C PHE A 23 -20.91 44.14 42.09
N VAL A 24 -19.69 43.90 42.61
CA VAL A 24 -19.29 43.32 43.92
C VAL A 24 -20.21 42.35 44.68
N PHE A 25 -19.68 41.16 45.00
CA PHE A 25 -19.62 40.67 46.40
C PHE A 25 -18.27 39.98 46.68
N ILE A 26 -17.89 39.84 47.96
CA ILE A 26 -16.48 39.79 48.38
C ILE A 26 -16.15 38.64 49.35
N PHE A 27 -14.94 38.08 49.17
CA PHE A 27 -14.13 37.27 50.09
C PHE A 27 -14.72 36.00 50.73
N ALA A 28 -14.06 34.86 50.44
CA ALA A 28 -13.70 33.87 51.45
C ALA A 28 -12.24 33.45 51.21
N CYS A 29 -11.34 33.72 52.14
CA CYS A 29 -9.91 33.42 51.97
C CYS A 29 -9.60 31.95 52.27
N VAL A 30 -9.17 31.21 51.25
CA VAL A 30 -8.23 30.10 51.42
C VAL A 30 -6.90 30.54 50.80
N LEU A 31 -5.84 30.53 51.60
CA LEU A 31 -4.49 30.88 51.16
C LEU A 31 -3.92 29.77 50.27
N ASN A 32 -4.07 29.94 48.96
CA ASN A 32 -3.22 29.31 47.96
C ASN A 32 -2.44 30.41 47.23
N MET A 33 -1.19 30.12 46.87
CA MET A 33 -0.29 31.10 46.26
C MET A 33 -0.86 31.60 44.92
N GLN A 34 -1.35 32.84 44.90
CA GLN A 34 -1.54 33.57 43.66
C GLN A 34 -0.15 33.79 43.05
N ALA A 35 0.20 33.01 42.03
CA ALA A 35 1.35 33.31 41.20
C ALA A 35 1.19 34.75 40.66
N GLN A 36 2.26 35.51 40.64
CA GLN A 36 2.22 36.94 40.33
C GLN A 36 2.57 37.16 38.87
N SER A 37 2.03 38.20 38.25
CA SER A 37 2.35 38.57 36.87
C SER A 37 2.45 40.08 36.76
N PHE A 38 3.32 40.57 35.87
CA PHE A 38 3.42 41.97 35.53
C PHE A 38 3.18 42.20 34.04
N GLU A 39 2.70 43.38 33.71
CA GLU A 39 2.61 43.90 32.35
C GLU A 39 3.45 45.18 32.28
N THR A 40 4.28 45.31 31.24
CA THR A 40 4.99 46.54 30.91
C THR A 40 4.42 47.11 29.61
N ASP A 41 3.71 48.23 29.72
CA ASP A 41 3.29 49.08 28.60
C ASP A 41 4.50 49.88 28.09
N ILE A 42 4.97 49.61 26.87
CA ILE A 42 6.03 50.37 26.21
C ILE A 42 5.36 51.49 25.42
N THR A 43 5.51 52.74 25.88
CA THR A 43 4.89 53.92 25.25
C THR A 43 5.79 54.57 24.20
N LYS A 44 7.03 54.11 24.05
CA LYS A 44 7.93 54.44 22.94
C LYS A 44 7.47 53.72 21.66
N VAL A 45 7.32 54.47 20.56
CA VAL A 45 7.16 53.89 19.21
C VAL A 45 8.51 53.35 18.74
N LEU A 46 8.54 52.12 18.24
CA LEU A 46 9.76 51.43 17.81
C LEU A 46 9.78 51.25 16.29
N SER A 47 10.91 51.52 15.65
CA SER A 47 11.09 51.43 14.18
C SER A 47 12.49 50.91 13.79
N GLN A 48 13.17 50.27 14.74
CA GLN A 48 14.52 49.70 14.65
C GLN A 48 14.68 48.69 15.79
N ASP A 49 15.69 47.83 15.71
CA ASP A 49 15.96 46.81 16.73
C ASP A 49 16.21 47.42 18.12
N GLU A 50 15.58 46.87 19.17
CA GLU A 50 15.77 47.33 20.55
C GLU A 50 15.56 46.23 21.58
N THR A 51 16.37 46.23 22.65
CA THR A 51 16.17 45.41 23.85
C THR A 51 15.25 46.16 24.81
N VAL A 52 14.09 45.59 25.12
CA VAL A 52 13.00 46.29 25.84
C VAL A 52 12.84 45.90 27.30
N LEU A 53 13.30 44.71 27.69
CA LEU A 53 13.33 44.23 29.08
C LEU A 53 14.58 43.38 29.32
N SER A 54 15.09 43.43 30.55
CA SER A 54 16.16 42.55 31.06
C SER A 54 15.79 42.08 32.46
N PHE A 55 16.27 40.90 32.85
CA PHE A 55 15.97 40.23 34.11
C PHE A 55 17.25 39.85 34.84
N ASN A 56 17.26 39.98 36.16
CA ASN A 56 18.35 39.41 36.96
C ASN A 56 18.14 37.91 37.21
N LYS A 57 19.21 37.22 37.61
CA LYS A 57 19.26 35.75 37.75
C LYS A 57 18.28 35.16 38.78
N ASN A 58 17.75 35.98 39.70
CA ASN A 58 16.74 35.55 40.68
C ASN A 58 15.31 35.75 40.14
N GLU A 59 15.07 36.78 39.33
CA GLU A 59 13.80 37.01 38.64
C GLU A 59 13.59 35.96 37.54
N ALA A 60 14.59 35.79 36.68
CA ALA A 60 14.55 34.91 35.51
C ALA A 60 14.16 33.47 35.84
N ARG A 61 14.58 32.96 37.01
CA ARG A 61 14.28 31.60 37.50
C ARG A 61 12.83 31.38 37.92
N ASN A 62 12.09 32.45 38.17
CA ASN A 62 10.69 32.39 38.58
C ASN A 62 9.72 32.67 37.42
N ILE A 63 10.23 33.03 36.23
CA ILE A 63 9.40 33.30 35.05
C ILE A 63 8.87 31.99 34.48
N SER A 64 7.54 31.89 34.37
CA SER A 64 6.79 30.71 33.90
C SER A 64 6.14 30.91 32.52
N GLY A 65 6.15 32.14 31.99
CA GLY A 65 5.63 32.45 30.67
C GLY A 65 5.82 33.93 30.32
N ILE A 66 6.04 34.22 29.04
CA ILE A 66 6.18 35.56 28.47
C ILE A 66 5.23 35.68 27.27
N LEU A 67 4.36 36.68 27.30
CA LEU A 67 3.38 36.98 26.26
C LEU A 67 3.57 38.42 25.78
N ALA A 68 3.22 38.71 24.53
CA ALA A 68 3.25 40.04 23.95
C ALA A 68 1.91 40.41 23.28
N SER A 69 1.57 41.70 23.32
CA SER A 69 0.42 42.31 22.63
C SER A 69 0.82 43.65 22.04
N GLY A 70 0.33 44.04 20.87
CA GLY A 70 0.66 45.34 20.28
C GLY A 70 0.09 45.56 18.89
N ASN A 71 0.38 46.74 18.34
CA ASN A 71 0.03 47.13 16.98
C ASN A 71 1.29 47.25 16.13
N ILE A 72 1.19 46.86 14.86
CA ILE A 72 2.28 46.92 13.87
C ILE A 72 1.77 47.67 12.65
N LYS A 73 2.61 48.53 12.08
CA LYS A 73 2.38 49.19 10.80
C LYS A 73 3.58 48.93 9.88
N PHE A 74 3.37 48.16 8.83
CA PHE A 74 4.38 47.88 7.81
C PHE A 74 4.59 49.07 6.87
N THR A 75 5.84 49.30 6.47
CA THR A 75 6.21 50.28 5.43
C THR A 75 6.58 49.63 4.09
N SER A 76 6.65 48.29 4.05
CA SER A 76 7.00 47.47 2.88
C SER A 76 6.26 46.13 2.93
N SER A 77 6.06 45.50 1.77
CA SER A 77 5.55 44.12 1.69
C SER A 77 6.52 43.06 2.23
N ASN A 78 7.80 43.43 2.39
CA ASN A 78 8.86 42.53 2.87
C ASN A 78 9.19 42.69 4.36
N GLY A 79 8.55 43.67 5.04
CA GLY A 79 8.82 43.97 6.43
C GLY A 79 8.44 42.84 7.39
N TYR A 80 9.01 42.87 8.59
CA TYR A 80 8.70 41.95 9.68
C TYR A 80 9.03 42.57 11.04
N VAL A 81 8.41 42.01 12.07
CA VAL A 81 8.69 42.24 13.48
C VAL A 81 8.81 40.87 14.14
N ARG A 82 9.90 40.65 14.87
CA ARG A 82 10.07 39.47 15.74
C ARG A 82 10.30 39.94 17.17
N ILE A 83 9.62 39.32 18.12
CA ILE A 83 9.83 39.52 19.55
C ILE A 83 10.47 38.23 20.08
N LEU A 84 11.71 38.35 20.53
CA LEU A 84 12.59 37.25 20.92
C LEU A 84 13.00 37.39 22.39
N VAL A 85 13.06 36.26 23.08
CA VAL A 85 13.54 36.16 24.46
C VAL A 85 14.84 35.39 24.44
N ALA A 86 15.94 36.02 24.83
CA ALA A 86 17.26 35.40 24.89
C ALA A 86 17.63 35.02 26.34
N ASP A 87 18.34 33.91 26.52
CA ASP A 87 18.98 33.54 27.79
C ASP A 87 20.43 34.08 27.93
N GLN A 88 21.06 33.78 29.08
CA GLN A 88 22.45 34.15 29.39
C GLN A 88 23.52 33.50 28.47
N TYR A 89 23.12 32.58 27.60
CA TYR A 89 24.00 31.87 26.65
C TYR A 89 23.77 32.31 25.19
N GLY A 90 22.68 33.03 24.91
CA GLY A 90 22.31 33.52 23.58
C GLY A 90 21.31 32.65 22.82
N TYR A 91 20.68 31.67 23.47
CA TYR A 91 19.56 30.91 22.90
C TYR A 91 18.28 31.75 22.96
N GLU A 92 17.57 31.83 21.83
CA GLU A 92 16.42 32.72 21.62
C GLU A 92 15.12 31.95 21.37
N LYS A 93 14.14 32.17 22.24
CA LYS A 93 12.77 31.67 22.04
C LYS A 93 11.86 32.71 21.41
N LEU A 94 10.99 32.28 20.50
CA LEU A 94 10.03 33.15 19.82
C LEU A 94 8.79 33.45 20.67
N VAL A 95 8.59 34.73 21.00
CA VAL A 95 7.31 35.22 21.56
C VAL A 95 6.31 35.45 20.44
N TYR A 96 6.71 36.22 19.43
CA TYR A 96 5.84 36.62 18.33
C TYR A 96 6.63 36.91 17.05
N GLU A 97 6.06 36.52 15.91
CA GLU A 97 6.51 36.87 14.57
C GLU A 97 5.31 37.45 13.80
N SER A 98 5.54 38.57 13.11
CA SER A 98 4.51 39.25 12.32
C SER A 98 4.60 38.87 10.85
N PHE A 99 3.47 38.62 10.21
CA PHE A 99 3.37 38.36 8.78
C PHE A 99 2.65 39.53 8.09
N PRO A 100 3.24 40.23 7.09
CA PRO A 100 2.59 41.34 6.38
C PRO A 100 1.21 40.99 5.81
N LEU A 101 1.00 39.72 5.43
CA LEU A 101 -0.29 39.18 4.99
C LEU A 101 -1.41 39.31 6.03
N LEU A 102 -1.08 39.37 7.33
CA LEU A 102 -2.06 39.55 8.41
C LEU A 102 -2.54 40.98 8.56
N ALA A 103 -1.87 41.96 7.94
CA ALA A 103 -2.29 43.35 7.99
C ALA A 103 -3.70 43.57 7.40
N PHE A 104 -4.44 44.52 7.98
CA PHE A 104 -5.65 45.08 7.39
C PHE A 104 -5.30 46.21 6.41
N LYS A 105 -6.32 46.89 5.87
CA LYS A 105 -6.14 48.10 5.05
C LYS A 105 -5.22 49.09 5.78
N GLU A 106 -4.42 49.81 5.00
CA GLU A 106 -3.34 50.71 5.47
C GLU A 106 -2.09 50.01 6.05
N GLY A 107 -1.94 48.69 5.88
CA GLY A 107 -0.72 47.97 6.27
C GLY A 107 -0.56 47.81 7.78
N LYS A 108 -1.67 47.81 8.52
CA LYS A 108 -1.71 47.72 9.99
C LYS A 108 -2.15 46.34 10.47
N ASP A 109 -1.39 45.72 11.37
CA ASP A 109 -1.79 44.50 12.09
C ASP A 109 -1.86 44.75 13.61
N SER A 110 -2.56 43.87 14.32
CA SER A 110 -2.64 43.86 15.78
C SER A 110 -2.60 42.43 16.31
N PHE A 111 -1.96 42.24 17.46
CA PHE A 111 -1.85 40.94 18.14
C PHE A 111 -2.03 41.10 19.65
N GLU A 112 -2.57 40.07 20.30
CA GLU A 112 -2.93 40.09 21.72
C GLU A 112 -2.57 38.75 22.36
N LEU A 113 -1.88 38.80 23.50
CA LEU A 113 -1.47 37.65 24.33
C LEU A 113 -0.76 36.51 23.56
N MET A 114 0.03 36.87 22.54
CA MET A 114 0.83 35.94 21.76
C MET A 114 2.10 35.51 22.50
N GLY A 115 2.50 34.25 22.33
CA GLY A 115 3.69 33.67 22.93
C GLY A 115 3.89 32.26 22.39
N PHE A 116 4.52 32.13 21.21
CA PHE A 116 4.63 30.84 20.51
C PHE A 116 5.39 29.81 21.36
N GLU A 117 6.69 30.01 21.56
CA GLU A 117 7.57 29.12 22.34
C GLU A 117 7.69 29.54 23.81
N THR A 118 7.18 30.73 24.14
CA THR A 118 7.31 31.38 25.45
C THR A 118 5.99 31.41 26.24
N GLY A 119 4.89 30.90 25.67
CA GLY A 119 3.59 30.88 26.34
C GLY A 119 3.58 30.10 27.64
N GLU A 120 4.33 29.00 27.69
CA GLU A 120 4.70 28.28 28.92
C GLU A 120 6.21 28.01 28.87
N ILE A 121 6.96 28.52 29.84
CA ILE A 121 8.42 28.40 29.87
C ILE A 121 8.81 27.25 30.81
N LYS A 122 9.28 26.16 30.20
CA LYS A 122 9.96 25.04 30.85
C LYS A 122 11.45 25.07 30.51
N ASP A 123 12.28 24.78 31.51
CA ASP A 123 13.72 24.55 31.43
C ASP A 123 14.57 25.59 30.67
N PHE A 124 14.10 26.84 30.66
CA PHE A 124 14.75 27.98 30.00
C PHE A 124 14.71 29.21 30.90
N VAL A 125 15.81 29.97 31.00
CA VAL A 125 16.00 31.04 31.98
C VAL A 125 16.23 32.37 31.25
N PRO A 126 15.19 33.19 31.02
CA PRO A 126 15.28 34.41 30.19
C PRO A 126 16.17 35.49 30.83
N GLU A 127 17.15 35.99 30.08
CA GLU A 127 17.97 37.15 30.47
C GLU A 127 17.36 38.45 29.95
N LYS A 128 16.92 38.48 28.69
CA LYS A 128 16.50 39.71 28.00
C LYS A 128 15.45 39.47 26.93
N ILE A 129 14.63 40.49 26.69
CA ILE A 129 13.62 40.51 25.63
C ILE A 129 14.02 41.59 24.65
N HIS A 130 14.17 41.23 23.38
CA HIS A 130 14.51 42.15 22.31
C HIS A 130 13.60 41.95 21.11
N ILE A 131 13.59 42.97 20.25
CA ILE A 131 12.71 43.06 19.10
C ILE A 131 13.56 43.33 17.89
N LEU A 132 13.37 42.55 16.83
CA LEU A 132 13.93 42.79 15.51
C LEU A 132 12.86 43.44 14.63
N ILE A 133 13.18 44.55 13.95
CA ILE A 133 12.24 45.36 13.17
C ILE A 133 12.84 45.69 11.80
N SER A 134 12.18 45.23 10.73
CA SER A 134 12.52 45.56 9.35
C SER A 134 11.30 46.07 8.61
N ASP A 135 11.41 47.20 7.91
CA ASP A 135 10.33 47.90 7.21
C ASP A 135 8.97 47.91 7.96
N ALA A 136 9.02 48.19 9.26
CA ALA A 136 7.85 48.19 10.13
C ALA A 136 8.00 49.18 11.29
N ILE A 137 6.86 49.51 11.90
CA ILE A 137 6.76 50.36 13.09
C ILE A 137 5.89 49.61 14.11
N VAL A 138 6.32 49.54 15.36
CA VAL A 138 5.57 48.92 16.47
C VAL A 138 5.06 50.00 17.42
N GLU A 139 3.77 49.95 17.73
CA GLU A 139 3.05 50.92 18.56
C GLU A 139 2.27 50.18 19.66
N HIS A 140 2.10 50.81 20.82
CA HIS A 140 1.32 50.28 21.95
C HIS A 140 1.75 48.87 22.43
N LEU A 141 3.05 48.55 22.33
CA LEU A 141 3.56 47.24 22.70
C LEU A 141 3.46 47.01 24.21
N LYS A 142 2.98 45.82 24.57
CA LYS A 142 2.83 45.30 25.92
C LYS A 142 3.58 43.99 26.03
N ILE A 143 4.41 43.84 27.06
CA ILE A 143 4.98 42.54 27.43
C ILE A 143 4.41 42.13 28.79
N THR A 144 3.77 40.96 28.84
CA THR A 144 3.20 40.37 30.05
C THR A 144 4.06 39.17 30.46
N VAL A 145 4.56 39.18 31.69
CA VAL A 145 5.45 38.15 32.23
C VAL A 145 4.80 37.52 33.45
N SER A 146 4.74 36.19 33.48
CA SER A 146 4.10 35.41 34.53
C SER A 146 5.13 34.76 35.45
N GLY A 147 4.83 34.71 36.75
CA GLY A 147 5.66 34.15 37.81
C GLY A 147 6.37 35.18 38.71
N ILE A 148 6.37 36.47 38.34
CA ILE A 148 6.97 37.58 39.12
C ILE A 148 6.10 38.84 39.09
N SER A 149 6.17 39.67 40.14
CA SER A 149 5.26 40.80 40.37
C SER A 149 5.68 42.14 39.77
N VAL A 150 6.98 42.46 39.78
CA VAL A 150 7.66 43.61 39.14
C VAL A 150 9.18 43.28 39.02
N PRO A 151 9.89 43.61 37.93
CA PRO A 151 11.35 43.55 37.89
C PRO A 151 12.01 44.61 38.79
N GLN A 152 13.15 44.28 39.41
CA GLN A 152 13.97 45.21 40.19
C GLN A 152 14.83 46.13 39.31
N GLN A 153 15.13 45.71 38.08
CA GLN A 153 15.74 46.57 37.07
C GLN A 153 14.65 47.22 36.21
N ALA A 154 14.66 48.54 36.14
CA ALA A 154 13.82 49.28 35.21
C ALA A 154 14.26 48.98 33.75
N PRO A 155 13.35 49.09 32.76
CA PRO A 155 13.74 49.18 31.35
C PRO A 155 14.83 50.24 31.15
N ALA A 156 15.68 50.06 30.14
CA ALA A 156 16.74 51.01 29.80
C ALA A 156 16.19 52.45 29.72
N ALA A 157 16.95 53.45 30.19
CA ALA A 157 16.43 54.82 30.38
C ALA A 157 15.96 55.54 29.08
N SER A 158 16.22 54.95 27.91
CA SER A 158 15.67 55.34 26.60
C SER A 158 14.21 54.92 26.38
N LEU A 159 13.69 53.98 27.17
CA LEU A 159 12.37 53.38 27.04
C LEU A 159 11.37 54.07 27.97
N GLN A 160 10.51 54.89 27.38
CA GLN A 160 9.30 55.34 28.08
C GLN A 160 8.39 54.12 28.26
N ALA A 161 8.25 53.65 29.50
CA ALA A 161 7.51 52.45 29.83
C ALA A 161 6.76 52.60 31.16
N ARG A 162 5.66 51.86 31.33
CA ARG A 162 4.89 51.79 32.59
C ARG A 162 4.68 50.33 32.96
N THR A 163 5.19 49.92 34.12
CA THR A 163 5.02 48.55 34.63
C THR A 163 3.96 48.51 35.71
N ARG A 164 3.08 47.50 35.64
CA ARG A 164 2.03 47.24 36.64
C ARG A 164 1.89 45.75 36.90
N THR A 165 1.62 45.38 38.15
CA THR A 165 1.18 44.01 38.47
C THR A 165 -0.23 43.80 37.91
N VAL A 166 -0.46 42.66 37.25
CA VAL A 166 -1.74 42.28 36.64
C VAL A 166 -2.19 40.91 37.18
N PRO A 167 -3.50 40.60 37.19
CA PRO A 167 -3.98 39.24 37.42
C PRO A 167 -3.33 38.26 36.44
N LEU A 168 -3.19 36.99 36.87
CA LEU A 168 -2.68 35.92 36.00
C LEU A 168 -3.47 35.85 34.69
N PRO A 169 -2.81 35.62 33.54
CA PRO A 169 -3.51 35.33 32.29
C PRO A 169 -4.52 34.18 32.48
N PRO A 170 -5.74 34.29 31.95
CA PRO A 170 -6.79 33.30 32.15
C PRO A 170 -6.48 32.02 31.38
N THR A 171 -5.77 31.11 32.04
CA THR A 171 -5.12 29.89 31.52
C THR A 171 -4.06 30.16 30.44
N PHE A 172 -2.92 29.47 30.54
CA PHE A 172 -1.96 29.43 29.44
C PHE A 172 -2.59 28.63 28.29
N ILE A 173 -2.92 29.34 27.21
CA ILE A 173 -3.23 28.72 25.92
C ILE A 173 -2.00 27.89 25.52
N ASP A 174 -2.21 26.67 25.03
CA ASP A 174 -1.15 25.80 24.54
C ASP A 174 -0.62 26.26 23.17
N GLU A 175 0.56 25.78 22.79
CA GLU A 175 1.21 26.15 21.53
C GLU A 175 0.40 25.73 20.29
N ASP A 176 -0.21 24.54 20.32
CA ASP A 176 -1.00 23.98 19.22
C ASP A 176 -2.27 24.80 18.96
N THR A 177 -2.95 25.27 20.02
CA THR A 177 -4.06 26.22 19.92
C THR A 177 -3.60 27.59 19.38
N ARG A 178 -2.40 28.10 19.74
CA ARG A 178 -1.86 29.34 19.14
C ARG A 178 -1.55 29.18 17.65
N ILE A 179 -0.92 28.07 17.25
CA ILE A 179 -0.60 27.76 15.85
C ILE A 179 -1.90 27.64 15.03
N LYS A 180 -2.91 26.94 15.55
CA LYS A 180 -4.25 26.85 14.92
C LYS A 180 -4.92 28.21 14.76
N PHE A 181 -4.81 29.10 15.76
CA PHE A 181 -5.33 30.47 15.65
C PHE A 181 -4.56 31.32 14.63
N LEU A 182 -3.23 31.18 14.52
CA LEU A 182 -2.42 31.82 13.48
C LEU A 182 -2.85 31.34 12.08
N ILE A 183 -2.96 30.03 11.86
CA ILE A 183 -3.40 29.42 10.59
C ILE A 183 -4.80 29.89 10.21
N TYR A 184 -5.72 29.98 11.18
CA TYR A 184 -7.05 30.55 10.96
C TYR A 184 -6.99 32.02 10.53
N ARG A 185 -6.21 32.86 11.23
CA ARG A 185 -5.98 34.26 10.87
C ARG A 185 -5.35 34.42 9.48
N LEU A 186 -4.39 33.57 9.12
CA LEU A 186 -3.75 33.55 7.79
C LEU A 186 -4.77 33.21 6.70
N ASN A 187 -5.55 32.13 6.85
CA ASN A 187 -6.53 31.73 5.83
C ASN A 187 -7.64 32.77 5.63
N LEU A 188 -8.17 33.39 6.69
CA LEU A 188 -9.10 34.52 6.56
C LEU A 188 -8.53 35.67 5.70
N LYS A 189 -7.22 35.88 5.76
CA LYS A 189 -6.52 36.96 5.04
C LYS A 189 -6.21 36.58 3.60
N LEU A 190 -5.77 35.35 3.37
CA LEU A 190 -5.58 34.76 2.04
C LEU A 190 -6.90 34.70 1.26
N GLU A 191 -8.01 34.44 1.94
CA GLU A 191 -9.36 34.48 1.33
C GLU A 191 -9.82 35.91 1.04
N ALA A 192 -9.64 36.85 1.97
CA ALA A 192 -10.01 38.24 1.79
C ALA A 192 -9.18 38.98 0.73
N SER A 193 -7.93 38.56 0.47
CA SER A 193 -7.07 39.11 -0.58
C SER A 193 -7.23 38.41 -1.94
N GLY A 194 -7.90 37.25 -1.99
CA GLY A 194 -7.99 36.41 -3.19
C GLY A 194 -6.71 35.62 -3.49
N ALA A 195 -5.83 35.43 -2.51
CA ALA A 195 -4.57 34.71 -2.67
C ALA A 195 -4.79 33.24 -3.09
N LEU A 196 -3.88 32.77 -3.95
CA LEU A 196 -3.97 31.50 -4.67
C LEU A 196 -3.44 30.29 -3.88
N TRP A 197 -3.14 30.44 -2.58
CA TRP A 197 -2.64 29.39 -1.69
C TRP A 197 -3.36 29.37 -0.34
N ARG A 198 -3.19 28.28 0.42
CA ARG A 198 -3.77 28.14 1.78
C ARG A 198 -2.71 27.74 2.81
N ALA A 199 -2.92 28.26 4.02
CA ALA A 199 -2.11 27.96 5.19
C ALA A 199 -2.65 26.73 5.93
N GLY A 200 -1.78 25.99 6.59
CA GLY A 200 -2.09 24.80 7.36
C GLY A 200 -0.97 24.47 8.34
N ASP A 201 -1.12 23.36 9.04
CA ASP A 201 -0.17 22.87 10.03
C ASP A 201 0.91 22.03 9.32
N THR A 202 2.19 22.35 9.56
CA THR A 202 3.32 21.70 8.86
C THR A 202 4.48 21.41 9.83
N PRO A 203 5.34 20.41 9.54
CA PRO A 203 6.54 20.15 10.34
C PRO A 203 7.49 21.35 10.43
N PHE A 204 7.71 22.08 9.33
CA PHE A 204 8.60 23.24 9.29
C PHE A 204 8.02 24.45 10.03
N GLY A 205 6.70 24.64 9.99
CA GLY A 205 6.00 25.62 10.81
C GLY A 205 6.29 25.41 12.30
N ARG A 206 6.20 24.14 12.75
CA ARG A 206 6.44 23.68 14.13
C ARG A 206 7.92 23.61 14.58
N LEU A 207 8.91 23.86 13.72
CA LEU A 207 10.30 23.97 14.19
C LEU A 207 10.48 25.22 15.07
N SER A 208 11.25 25.10 16.14
CA SER A 208 11.58 26.25 17.00
C SER A 208 12.47 27.28 16.28
N TYR A 209 12.51 28.50 16.82
CA TYR A 209 13.32 29.58 16.29
C TYR A 209 14.81 29.28 16.31
N GLU A 210 15.34 28.62 17.35
CA GLU A 210 16.73 28.15 17.36
C GLU A 210 17.01 27.07 16.31
N GLU A 211 16.09 26.14 16.06
CA GLU A 211 16.25 25.15 14.98
C GLU A 211 16.28 25.83 13.61
N LYS A 212 15.37 26.77 13.36
CA LYS A 212 15.36 27.60 12.14
C LYS A 212 16.64 28.45 12.04
N LYS A 213 17.10 29.05 13.13
CA LYS A 213 18.30 29.90 13.20
C LYS A 213 19.58 29.11 12.92
N ALA A 214 19.67 27.88 13.40
CA ALA A 214 20.74 26.95 13.06
C ALA A 214 20.73 26.58 11.56
N MET A 215 19.57 26.34 10.96
CA MET A 215 19.44 26.05 9.52
C MET A 215 19.92 27.19 8.60
N TYR A 216 19.83 28.44 9.06
CA TYR A 216 20.14 29.62 8.24
C TYR A 216 21.34 30.44 8.77
N GLY A 217 22.29 29.76 9.42
CA GLY A 217 23.61 30.34 9.76
C GLY A 217 23.56 31.49 10.76
N GLY A 218 22.54 31.52 11.63
CA GLY A 218 22.38 32.52 12.69
C GLY A 218 21.31 33.59 12.44
N VAL A 219 20.71 33.67 11.24
CA VAL A 219 19.62 34.62 10.94
C VAL A 219 18.49 33.92 10.20
N VAL A 220 17.29 33.88 10.79
CA VAL A 220 16.10 33.28 10.15
C VAL A 220 15.59 34.21 9.02
N PRO A 221 15.41 33.74 7.77
CA PRO A 221 14.78 34.51 6.70
C PRO A 221 13.32 34.88 7.00
N ASN A 222 12.73 35.84 6.28
CA ASN A 222 11.28 36.07 6.29
C ASN A 222 10.63 35.23 5.17
N PHE A 223 10.03 34.09 5.51
CA PHE A 223 9.39 33.23 4.51
C PHE A 223 7.95 33.67 4.14
N LYS A 224 7.50 34.82 4.63
CA LYS A 224 6.20 35.45 4.30
C LYS A 224 4.98 34.53 4.56
N GLY A 225 5.04 33.62 5.53
CA GLY A 225 3.97 32.67 5.83
C GLY A 225 4.10 31.31 5.12
N ALA A 226 5.11 31.12 4.27
CA ALA A 226 5.37 29.85 3.58
C ALA A 226 5.78 28.72 4.54
N GLU A 227 6.12 29.03 5.79
CA GLU A 227 6.29 28.03 6.84
C GLU A 227 5.02 27.18 7.02
N TYR A 228 3.85 27.79 6.81
CA TYR A 228 2.53 27.18 6.93
C TYR A 228 1.90 26.80 5.59
N TYR A 229 2.64 26.85 4.47
CA TYR A 229 2.11 26.55 3.14
C TYR A 229 1.72 25.06 3.00
N ILE A 230 0.48 24.78 2.57
CA ILE A 230 -0.06 23.43 2.32
C ILE A 230 -0.60 23.27 0.88
N GLY A 231 -0.13 24.08 -0.07
CA GLY A 231 -0.51 24.00 -1.48
C GLY A 231 -1.20 25.26 -2.03
N GLY A 232 -1.39 25.27 -3.35
CA GLY A 232 -1.74 26.46 -4.13
C GLY A 232 -0.51 27.18 -4.67
N ILE A 233 -0.69 28.39 -5.19
CA ILE A 233 0.42 29.20 -5.74
C ILE A 233 0.78 30.32 -4.77
N LEU A 234 2.03 30.31 -4.31
CA LEU A 234 2.59 31.30 -3.40
C LEU A 234 3.35 32.38 -4.17
N ASP A 235 3.17 33.66 -3.82
CA ASP A 235 3.99 34.74 -4.34
C ASP A 235 5.19 34.96 -3.43
N ILE A 236 6.40 34.70 -3.94
CA ILE A 236 7.65 34.96 -3.20
C ILE A 236 8.07 36.41 -3.45
N ASP A 237 8.32 36.78 -4.70
CA ASP A 237 8.74 38.12 -5.14
C ASP A 237 8.40 38.30 -6.64
N ALA A 238 7.15 38.17 -7.05
CA ALA A 238 6.76 38.19 -8.48
C ALA A 238 7.13 39.52 -9.19
N PRO A 239 7.83 39.47 -10.35
CA PRO A 239 8.08 40.65 -11.17
C PRO A 239 6.86 40.99 -12.05
N ASN A 240 6.52 42.27 -12.19
CA ASN A 240 5.47 42.78 -13.08
C ASN A 240 5.86 42.65 -14.57
N VAL A 241 5.86 41.42 -15.10
CA VAL A 241 6.24 41.12 -16.49
C VAL A 241 5.02 41.16 -17.41
N ASN A 242 4.99 42.14 -18.32
CA ASN A 242 4.03 42.16 -19.43
C ASN A 242 4.16 40.87 -20.27
N SER A 243 3.03 40.19 -20.49
CA SER A 243 2.95 38.83 -21.04
C SER A 243 3.40 38.73 -22.51
N LYS A 244 4.72 38.57 -22.72
CA LYS A 244 5.31 38.16 -24.01
C LYS A 244 5.10 36.67 -24.22
N LYS A 245 4.76 36.28 -25.46
CA LYS A 245 4.60 34.86 -25.83
C LYS A 245 5.98 34.16 -25.81
N SER A 246 6.10 33.13 -24.97
CA SER A 246 7.25 32.22 -24.90
C SER A 246 7.46 31.48 -26.24
N SER A 247 8.71 31.18 -26.58
CA SER A 247 9.08 30.29 -27.69
C SER A 247 8.99 28.81 -27.32
N TYR A 248 8.94 28.52 -26.01
CA TYR A 248 8.72 27.19 -25.46
C TYR A 248 7.23 26.95 -25.15
N VAL A 249 6.91 25.71 -24.78
CA VAL A 249 5.58 25.34 -24.30
C VAL A 249 5.10 26.23 -23.13
N PRO A 250 3.77 26.36 -22.96
CA PRO A 250 3.20 27.01 -21.78
C PRO A 250 3.56 26.26 -20.49
N ASP A 251 3.60 24.93 -20.54
CA ASP A 251 3.69 24.06 -19.36
C ASP A 251 4.68 22.92 -19.62
N PHE A 252 5.48 22.53 -18.63
CA PHE A 252 6.40 21.40 -18.69
C PHE A 252 6.78 20.94 -17.28
N ASP A 253 6.74 19.63 -17.00
CA ASP A 253 7.02 19.08 -15.67
C ASP A 253 7.75 17.73 -15.79
N TRP A 254 8.89 17.60 -15.10
CA TRP A 254 9.66 16.35 -15.03
C TRP A 254 8.90 15.20 -14.37
N ARG A 255 7.93 15.49 -13.51
CA ARG A 255 7.08 14.47 -12.89
C ARG A 255 6.23 13.78 -13.95
N THR A 256 5.61 14.54 -14.86
CA THR A 256 4.69 13.99 -15.88
C THR A 256 5.37 13.52 -17.17
N ARG A 257 6.65 13.83 -17.40
CA ARG A 257 7.40 13.48 -18.62
C ARG A 257 7.32 11.96 -18.91
N HIS A 258 7.17 11.61 -20.19
CA HIS A 258 6.87 10.25 -20.70
C HIS A 258 5.58 9.63 -20.13
N SER A 259 4.68 10.44 -19.56
CA SER A 259 3.52 9.96 -18.80
C SER A 259 3.91 9.17 -17.54
N ALA A 260 5.05 9.49 -16.89
CA ALA A 260 5.57 8.73 -15.75
C ALA A 260 4.73 8.76 -14.46
N THR A 261 3.69 9.60 -14.40
CA THR A 261 2.66 9.61 -13.35
C THR A 261 1.40 8.82 -13.71
N VAL A 262 1.25 8.37 -14.96
CA VAL A 262 0.05 7.67 -15.46
C VAL A 262 0.21 6.16 -15.26
N LYS A 263 -0.55 5.58 -14.32
CA LYS A 263 -0.69 4.12 -14.21
C LYS A 263 -1.10 3.54 -15.58
N GLY A 264 -0.39 2.50 -16.02
CA GLY A 264 -0.54 1.93 -17.36
C GLY A 264 0.49 2.38 -18.39
N SER A 265 1.23 3.46 -18.12
CA SER A 265 2.38 3.84 -18.96
C SER A 265 3.56 2.87 -18.71
N PRO A 266 4.31 2.43 -19.74
CA PRO A 266 5.58 1.73 -19.56
C PRO A 266 6.65 2.60 -18.89
N TYR A 267 6.43 3.91 -18.79
CA TYR A 267 7.25 4.85 -18.02
C TYR A 267 6.76 5.07 -16.59
N PHE A 268 5.70 4.40 -16.14
CA PHE A 268 5.08 4.69 -14.85
C PHE A 268 6.06 4.46 -13.68
N GLN A 269 6.43 5.55 -13.02
CA GLN A 269 7.34 5.56 -11.89
C GLN A 269 6.60 5.75 -10.55
N ASN A 270 5.75 6.78 -10.49
CA ASN A 270 5.00 7.16 -9.29
C ASN A 270 3.95 8.23 -9.66
N GLU A 271 2.73 8.12 -9.12
CA GLU A 271 1.60 9.03 -9.44
C GLU A 271 1.85 10.50 -9.09
N ILE A 272 2.76 10.79 -8.15
CA ILE A 272 3.09 12.14 -7.68
C ILE A 272 4.42 12.61 -8.25
N THR A 273 5.49 11.81 -8.14
CA THR A 273 6.87 12.29 -8.40
C THR A 273 7.45 11.91 -9.76
N GLY A 274 6.98 10.84 -10.41
CA GLY A 274 7.48 10.42 -11.72
C GLY A 274 9.01 10.19 -11.77
N TRP A 275 9.70 10.95 -12.63
CA TRP A 275 11.17 10.93 -12.73
C TRP A 275 11.88 11.61 -11.56
N ILE A 276 11.17 12.43 -10.77
CA ILE A 276 11.71 13.04 -9.56
C ILE A 276 11.69 12.01 -8.42
N THR A 277 12.77 11.94 -7.65
CA THR A 277 12.85 11.08 -6.46
C THR A 277 11.95 11.59 -5.32
N PRO A 278 11.57 10.74 -4.34
CA PRO A 278 10.78 11.14 -3.18
C PRO A 278 11.35 12.36 -2.44
N VAL A 279 10.47 13.11 -1.78
CA VAL A 279 10.88 14.28 -0.98
C VAL A 279 11.58 13.81 0.30
N LYS A 280 12.71 14.44 0.61
CA LYS A 280 13.51 14.20 1.82
C LYS A 280 13.34 15.38 2.80
N ASP A 281 13.86 15.20 4.01
CA ASP A 281 13.82 16.20 5.09
C ASP A 281 15.25 16.53 5.58
N GLN A 282 15.63 17.80 5.48
CA GLN A 282 16.91 18.34 5.94
C GLN A 282 16.96 18.56 7.47
N LYS A 283 15.82 18.57 8.16
CA LYS A 283 15.71 18.83 9.61
C LYS A 283 16.40 20.16 9.98
N SER A 284 16.90 20.29 11.21
CA SER A 284 17.58 21.47 11.76
C SER A 284 19.01 21.72 11.22
N CYS A 285 19.29 21.35 9.96
CA CYS A 285 20.57 21.59 9.28
C CYS A 285 20.37 22.35 7.95
N GLY A 286 21.19 23.37 7.69
CA GLY A 286 21.16 24.22 6.50
C GLY A 286 21.63 23.59 5.19
N SER A 287 21.50 22.26 5.02
CA SER A 287 21.99 21.55 3.84
C SER A 287 21.00 21.46 2.67
N CYS A 288 20.02 22.36 2.59
CA CYS A 288 19.09 22.49 1.46
C CYS A 288 19.83 22.54 0.09
N TRP A 289 21.03 23.13 0.05
CA TRP A 289 21.90 23.18 -1.11
C TRP A 289 22.39 21.81 -1.59
N ALA A 290 22.54 20.85 -0.68
CA ALA A 290 22.89 19.46 -0.98
C ALA A 290 21.67 18.71 -1.54
N PHE A 291 20.51 18.80 -0.87
CA PHE A 291 19.26 18.19 -1.35
C PHE A 291 18.82 18.74 -2.72
N SER A 292 18.97 20.04 -2.95
CA SER A 292 18.69 20.69 -4.24
C SER A 292 19.55 20.11 -5.38
N ALA A 293 20.84 19.87 -5.12
CA ALA A 293 21.79 19.30 -6.08
C ALA A 293 21.58 17.79 -6.30
N ILE A 294 21.37 17.03 -5.23
CA ILE A 294 21.08 15.59 -5.30
C ILE A 294 19.75 15.32 -6.00
N GLY A 295 18.67 16.03 -5.64
CA GLY A 295 17.37 15.88 -6.30
C GLY A 295 17.39 16.18 -7.80
N ALA A 296 18.25 17.11 -8.25
CA ALA A 296 18.50 17.34 -9.68
C ALA A 296 19.29 16.18 -10.30
N MET A 297 20.36 15.73 -9.64
CA MET A 297 21.24 14.67 -10.11
C MET A 297 20.52 13.31 -10.21
N GLU A 298 19.76 12.92 -9.19
CA GLU A 298 19.01 11.66 -9.15
C GLU A 298 17.98 11.57 -10.28
N ALA A 299 17.23 12.65 -10.54
CA ALA A 299 16.20 12.67 -11.59
C ALA A 299 16.80 12.51 -13.00
N VAL A 300 17.91 13.23 -13.28
CA VAL A 300 18.66 13.07 -14.54
C VAL A 300 19.27 11.68 -14.65
N ALA A 301 19.82 11.14 -13.56
CA ALA A 301 20.38 9.79 -13.54
C ALA A 301 19.30 8.73 -13.84
N LYS A 302 18.17 8.81 -13.12
CA LYS A 302 17.03 7.89 -13.24
C LYS A 302 16.50 7.86 -14.67
N LEU A 303 16.28 9.02 -15.28
CA LEU A 303 15.83 9.08 -16.67
C LEU A 303 16.92 8.64 -17.68
N TYR A 304 18.18 9.01 -17.49
CA TYR A 304 19.27 8.59 -18.39
C TYR A 304 19.53 7.07 -18.39
N LYS A 305 18.97 6.34 -17.43
CA LYS A 305 18.90 4.87 -17.41
C LYS A 305 17.52 4.29 -17.72
N ASN A 306 16.48 5.12 -17.79
CA ASN A 306 15.07 4.75 -17.66
C ASN A 306 14.86 3.70 -16.55
N ALA A 307 15.32 4.04 -15.34
CA ALA A 307 15.34 3.12 -14.21
C ALA A 307 14.02 3.20 -13.41
N ASP A 308 13.33 2.07 -13.29
CA ASP A 308 12.09 1.95 -12.49
C ASP A 308 12.34 1.96 -10.97
N CYS A 309 13.62 1.97 -10.56
CA CYS A 309 14.04 2.19 -9.19
C CYS A 309 14.47 3.66 -8.98
N ASN A 310 14.14 4.23 -7.83
CA ASN A 310 14.74 5.49 -7.41
C ASN A 310 16.21 5.27 -7.03
N PHE A 311 17.09 6.16 -7.50
CA PHE A 311 18.37 6.37 -6.84
C PHE A 311 18.14 7.16 -5.55
N ASP A 312 19.00 6.94 -4.58
CA ASP A 312 19.00 7.55 -3.24
C ASP A 312 20.45 7.80 -2.85
N LEU A 313 20.92 9.02 -3.12
CA LEU A 313 22.31 9.43 -2.99
C LEU A 313 22.52 10.22 -1.69
N SER A 314 23.72 10.12 -1.11
CA SER A 314 24.04 10.71 0.19
C SER A 314 24.18 12.23 0.11
N GLU A 315 23.21 12.96 0.68
CA GLU A 315 23.42 14.38 0.98
C GLU A 315 24.50 14.61 2.05
N GLN A 316 24.73 13.63 2.94
CA GLN A 316 25.78 13.71 3.95
C GLN A 316 27.18 13.76 3.34
N GLU A 317 27.43 13.02 2.24
CA GLU A 317 28.69 13.13 1.49
C GLU A 317 28.93 14.57 1.02
N LEU A 318 27.89 15.26 0.54
CA LEU A 318 28.06 16.66 0.15
C LEU A 318 28.41 17.53 1.36
N VAL A 319 27.64 17.45 2.44
CA VAL A 319 27.90 18.21 3.69
C VAL A 319 29.30 17.96 4.24
N SER A 320 29.75 16.70 4.24
CA SER A 320 30.99 16.26 4.90
C SER A 320 32.24 16.26 4.04
N CYS A 321 32.12 16.14 2.71
CA CYS A 321 33.25 15.89 1.81
C CYS A 321 33.42 16.89 0.66
N SER A 322 32.43 17.76 0.37
CA SER A 322 32.43 18.56 -0.87
C SER A 322 33.17 19.90 -0.80
N ASN A 323 33.31 20.48 0.39
CA ASN A 323 33.68 21.89 0.62
C ASN A 323 32.76 22.90 -0.10
N ALA A 324 31.54 22.51 -0.50
CA ALA A 324 30.54 23.40 -1.12
C ALA A 324 29.62 24.10 -0.10
N GLY A 325 29.68 23.71 1.17
CA GLY A 325 28.89 24.24 2.28
C GLY A 325 29.04 23.38 3.54
N SER A 326 28.21 23.66 4.54
CA SER A 326 28.02 22.88 5.78
C SER A 326 26.53 22.95 6.19
N CYS A 327 26.16 22.48 7.38
CA CYS A 327 24.87 22.80 8.00
C CYS A 327 24.63 24.31 8.26
N ASN A 328 25.62 25.18 8.07
CA ASN A 328 25.44 26.64 8.10
C ASN A 328 25.10 27.25 6.73
N GLY A 329 24.85 26.42 5.70
CA GLY A 329 24.55 26.86 4.33
C GLY A 329 25.63 26.49 3.31
N GLY A 330 25.36 26.75 2.03
CA GLY A 330 26.22 26.31 0.91
C GLY A 330 25.59 26.57 -0.46
N TRP A 331 26.29 26.13 -1.52
CA TRP A 331 25.95 26.49 -2.90
C TRP A 331 25.66 25.26 -3.80
N PRO A 332 24.44 25.15 -4.41
CA PRO A 332 24.08 24.00 -5.24
C PRO A 332 25.00 23.84 -6.47
N SER A 333 25.39 24.94 -7.12
CA SER A 333 26.36 24.90 -8.22
C SER A 333 27.77 24.46 -7.81
N SER A 334 28.11 24.48 -6.51
CA SER A 334 29.37 23.94 -5.99
C SER A 334 29.24 22.46 -5.60
N ALA A 335 28.06 22.03 -5.15
CA ALA A 335 27.75 20.60 -4.99
C ALA A 335 27.82 19.85 -6.33
N LEU A 336 27.19 20.38 -7.40
CA LEU A 336 27.26 19.78 -8.75
C LEU A 336 28.68 19.82 -9.37
N ASP A 337 29.55 20.67 -8.85
CA ASP A 337 30.98 20.70 -9.18
C ASP A 337 31.77 19.56 -8.50
N TYR A 338 31.38 19.21 -7.28
CA TYR A 338 31.91 18.04 -6.58
C TYR A 338 31.51 16.75 -7.29
N THR A 339 30.22 16.56 -7.60
CA THR A 339 29.68 15.32 -8.19
C THR A 339 30.10 15.09 -9.65
N SER A 340 30.64 16.10 -10.33
CA SER A 340 31.30 15.95 -11.64
C SER A 340 32.78 15.60 -11.55
N ARG A 341 33.42 15.87 -10.40
CA ARG A 341 34.84 15.53 -10.12
C ARG A 341 35.02 14.30 -9.26
N LYS A 342 33.98 13.88 -8.52
CA LYS A 342 33.96 12.76 -7.57
C LYS A 342 32.70 11.91 -7.77
N TRP A 343 32.78 10.67 -7.34
CA TRP A 343 31.68 9.70 -7.44
C TRP A 343 30.86 9.75 -6.16
N ILE A 344 29.67 10.34 -6.22
CA ILE A 344 28.74 10.42 -5.09
C ILE A 344 28.19 9.02 -4.78
N GLN A 345 28.12 8.66 -3.51
CA GLN A 345 27.70 7.36 -3.02
C GLN A 345 26.22 7.32 -2.63
N ASP A 346 25.69 6.12 -2.49
CA ASP A 346 24.34 5.88 -1.95
C ASP A 346 24.19 6.35 -0.48
N GLU A 347 22.99 6.81 -0.14
CA GLU A 347 22.63 7.28 1.21
C GLU A 347 22.82 6.19 2.28
N MET A 348 22.59 4.91 1.95
CA MET A 348 22.81 3.81 2.90
C MET A 348 24.26 3.75 3.41
N SER A 349 25.23 4.03 2.54
CA SER A 349 26.67 3.99 2.84
C SER A 349 27.19 5.18 3.66
N PHE A 350 26.52 6.33 3.60
CA PHE A 350 26.84 7.49 4.44
C PHE A 350 25.57 8.27 4.78
N ARG A 351 24.81 7.73 5.75
CA ARG A 351 23.46 8.22 6.05
C ARG A 351 23.43 9.63 6.61
N TYR A 352 22.49 10.43 6.13
CA TYR A 352 22.20 11.78 6.59
C TYR A 352 21.94 11.86 8.10
N LYS A 353 22.60 12.82 8.75
CA LYS A 353 22.56 13.06 10.20
C LYS A 353 22.04 14.44 10.61
N ALA A 354 21.79 15.34 9.65
CA ALA A 354 21.48 16.75 9.92
C ALA A 354 22.53 17.43 10.82
N GLN A 355 23.81 17.11 10.59
CA GLN A 355 24.93 17.74 11.29
C GLN A 355 26.21 17.67 10.43
N ASP A 356 27.14 18.59 10.67
CA ASP A 356 28.48 18.51 10.11
C ASP A 356 29.21 17.29 10.68
N ARG A 357 29.75 16.45 9.79
CA ARG A 357 30.48 15.20 10.10
C ARG A 357 31.80 15.15 9.32
N PRO A 358 32.87 14.51 9.84
CA PRO A 358 34.09 14.32 9.09
C PRO A 358 33.89 13.31 7.95
N CYS A 359 34.43 13.60 6.76
CA CYS A 359 34.37 12.72 5.59
C CYS A 359 34.92 11.29 5.83
N SER A 360 35.71 11.08 6.89
CA SER A 360 36.26 9.77 7.28
C SER A 360 35.24 8.80 7.89
N GLU A 361 34.02 9.25 8.24
CA GLU A 361 32.93 8.37 8.70
C GLU A 361 32.22 7.62 7.54
N LYS A 362 32.60 7.90 6.30
CA LYS A 362 31.99 7.37 5.08
C LYS A 362 32.21 5.86 4.94
N GLY A 363 31.13 5.12 4.69
CA GLY A 363 31.15 3.67 4.53
C GLY A 363 31.61 3.16 3.16
N LYS A 364 31.37 1.86 2.92
CA LYS A 364 31.59 1.22 1.61
C LYS A 364 30.29 1.28 0.80
N PRO A 365 30.26 1.92 -0.38
CA PRO A 365 29.04 2.05 -1.18
C PRO A 365 28.59 0.71 -1.73
N LEU A 366 27.28 0.57 -1.90
CA LEU A 366 26.65 -0.39 -2.81
C LEU A 366 26.80 0.08 -4.26
N TYR A 367 26.59 1.37 -4.51
CA TYR A 367 26.75 1.98 -5.83
C TYR A 367 27.18 3.46 -5.77
N THR A 368 27.71 3.95 -6.89
CA THR A 368 28.12 5.35 -7.04
C THR A 368 27.75 5.90 -8.41
N ILE A 369 27.43 7.19 -8.47
CA ILE A 369 27.04 7.92 -9.69
C ILE A 369 27.96 9.12 -9.89
N LYS A 370 28.12 9.59 -11.12
CA LYS A 370 28.89 10.79 -11.48
C LYS A 370 28.29 11.46 -12.71
N ASN A 371 28.10 12.79 -12.68
CA ASN A 371 27.71 13.60 -13.83
C ASN A 371 28.93 14.11 -14.63
N ALA A 372 28.76 14.52 -15.89
CA ALA A 372 29.86 15.04 -16.69
C ALA A 372 30.29 16.47 -16.28
N GLY A 373 29.34 17.27 -15.79
CA GLY A 373 29.55 18.68 -15.46
C GLY A 373 28.27 19.37 -14.99
N LYS A 374 28.25 20.70 -15.09
CA LYS A 374 27.11 21.54 -14.72
C LYS A 374 26.92 22.68 -15.74
N GLU A 375 25.69 23.07 -16.01
CA GLU A 375 25.35 24.31 -16.71
C GLU A 375 24.86 25.33 -15.67
N LEU A 376 25.59 26.45 -15.52
CA LEU A 376 25.22 27.52 -14.61
C LEU A 376 24.10 28.37 -15.23
N PHE A 377 23.04 28.62 -14.47
CA PHE A 377 22.03 29.59 -14.85
C PHE A 377 22.51 31.01 -14.50
N SER A 378 22.62 31.86 -15.52
CA SER A 378 23.05 33.25 -15.41
C SER A 378 21.94 34.17 -15.93
N PRO A 379 21.19 34.86 -15.05
CA PRO A 379 20.15 35.80 -15.45
C PRO A 379 20.66 36.94 -16.35
N ILE A 380 19.85 37.31 -17.34
CA ILE A 380 20.17 38.35 -18.31
C ILE A 380 19.72 39.69 -17.74
N LYS A 381 20.68 40.45 -17.19
CA LYS A 381 20.46 41.73 -16.51
C LYS A 381 19.59 42.68 -17.37
N GLY A 382 18.45 43.10 -16.82
CA GLY A 382 17.52 44.02 -17.47
C GLY A 382 16.61 43.39 -18.54
N ASN A 383 16.55 42.07 -18.66
CA ASN A 383 15.68 41.38 -19.62
C ASN A 383 15.10 40.08 -19.04
N ASP A 384 14.19 40.23 -18.08
CA ASP A 384 13.51 39.14 -17.36
C ASP A 384 12.92 38.08 -18.29
N PHE A 385 12.33 38.49 -19.43
CA PHE A 385 11.80 37.55 -20.42
C PHE A 385 12.88 36.66 -21.01
N ALA A 386 14.06 37.20 -21.36
CA ALA A 386 15.16 36.40 -21.86
C ALA A 386 15.77 35.50 -20.75
N SER A 387 15.77 35.95 -19.48
CA SER A 387 16.10 35.10 -18.33
C SER A 387 15.12 33.91 -18.20
N ILE A 388 13.81 34.15 -18.35
CA ILE A 388 12.76 33.12 -18.31
C ILE A 388 12.95 32.12 -19.46
N GLU A 389 13.11 32.60 -20.70
CA GLU A 389 13.34 31.73 -21.87
C GLU A 389 14.61 30.89 -21.71
N LYS A 390 15.70 31.48 -21.18
CA LYS A 390 16.93 30.74 -20.88
C LYS A 390 16.69 29.66 -19.82
N LEU A 391 15.95 29.95 -18.75
CA LEU A 391 15.64 28.98 -17.70
C LEU A 391 14.76 27.83 -18.23
N LYS A 392 13.72 28.14 -19.03
CA LYS A 392 12.90 27.13 -19.73
C LYS A 392 13.75 26.23 -20.63
N SER A 393 14.70 26.82 -21.39
CA SER A 393 15.59 26.09 -22.30
C SER A 393 16.50 25.06 -21.60
N MET A 394 16.88 25.34 -20.35
CA MET A 394 17.65 24.43 -19.51
C MET A 394 16.74 23.38 -18.89
N LEU A 395 15.59 23.80 -18.35
CA LEU A 395 14.71 22.92 -17.58
C LEU A 395 14.14 21.76 -18.42
N ILE A 396 13.89 21.97 -19.72
CA ILE A 396 13.44 20.89 -20.63
C ILE A 396 14.48 19.74 -20.75
N LYS A 397 15.77 20.03 -20.48
CA LYS A 397 16.88 19.08 -20.60
C LYS A 397 17.34 18.49 -19.26
N SER A 398 17.22 19.24 -18.17
CA SER A 398 17.71 18.84 -16.84
C SER A 398 17.01 19.66 -15.74
N PRO A 399 16.51 19.05 -14.64
CA PRO A 399 16.07 19.79 -13.45
C PRO A 399 17.20 20.65 -12.91
N LEU A 400 16.86 21.83 -12.39
CA LEU A 400 17.86 22.81 -11.96
C LEU A 400 17.92 22.86 -10.42
N ALA A 401 19.12 22.70 -9.88
CA ALA A 401 19.41 22.94 -8.48
C ALA A 401 19.43 24.46 -8.25
N GLY A 402 18.31 25.01 -7.78
CA GLY A 402 18.06 26.45 -7.63
C GLY A 402 18.22 26.95 -6.19
N CYS A 403 18.60 28.21 -6.03
CA CYS A 403 18.61 28.91 -4.74
C CYS A 403 17.81 30.21 -4.83
N ILE A 404 16.82 30.39 -3.96
CA ILE A 404 15.95 31.57 -3.88
C ILE A 404 16.59 32.53 -2.88
N SER A 405 17.29 33.56 -3.36
CA SER A 405 18.13 34.40 -2.49
C SER A 405 17.38 35.18 -1.42
N SER A 406 16.10 35.55 -1.62
CA SER A 406 15.28 36.20 -0.61
C SER A 406 14.87 35.30 0.56
N TRP A 407 14.96 33.98 0.39
CA TRP A 407 14.77 32.98 1.46
C TRP A 407 16.09 32.35 1.92
N SER A 408 17.24 32.70 1.33
CA SER A 408 18.53 32.01 1.53
C SER A 408 18.45 30.47 1.42
N HIS A 409 17.53 29.98 0.57
CA HIS A 409 17.08 28.58 0.60
C HIS A 409 17.17 27.94 -0.78
N ALA A 410 17.53 26.66 -0.84
CA ALA A 410 17.75 25.93 -2.08
C ALA A 410 16.80 24.74 -2.26
N MET A 411 16.32 24.59 -3.49
CA MET A 411 15.26 23.64 -3.89
C MET A 411 15.55 23.14 -5.31
N THR A 412 15.06 21.96 -5.70
CA THR A 412 15.21 21.51 -7.09
C THR A 412 14.04 22.07 -7.91
N LEU A 413 14.29 22.90 -8.90
CA LEU A 413 13.31 23.31 -9.91
C LEU A 413 13.04 22.13 -10.85
N VAL A 414 11.79 21.68 -10.95
CA VAL A 414 11.37 20.47 -11.68
C VAL A 414 10.34 20.74 -12.78
N GLY A 415 9.72 21.92 -12.82
CA GLY A 415 8.75 22.27 -13.87
C GLY A 415 8.32 23.73 -13.88
N TYR A 416 7.43 24.06 -14.81
CA TYR A 416 6.69 25.31 -14.86
C TYR A 416 5.30 25.12 -15.49
N LYS A 417 4.37 26.04 -15.20
CA LYS A 417 3.04 26.11 -15.79
C LYS A 417 2.71 27.56 -16.15
N THR A 418 2.01 27.78 -17.27
CA THR A 418 1.45 29.10 -17.61
C THR A 418 -0.01 29.14 -17.19
N ILE A 419 -0.37 30.10 -16.34
CA ILE A 419 -1.69 30.14 -15.69
C ILE A 419 -2.79 30.58 -16.68
N LYS A 420 -3.93 29.88 -16.62
CA LYS A 420 -5.08 30.05 -17.52
C LYS A 420 -6.38 30.17 -16.70
N ALA A 421 -7.37 30.86 -17.26
CA ALA A 421 -8.71 30.86 -16.68
C ALA A 421 -9.29 29.43 -16.65
N GLY A 422 -9.89 29.04 -15.53
CA GLY A 422 -10.38 27.68 -15.27
C GLY A 422 -9.37 26.74 -14.61
N ASP A 423 -8.09 27.12 -14.47
CA ASP A 423 -7.12 26.33 -13.72
C ASP A 423 -7.57 26.15 -12.27
N ILE A 424 -7.66 24.90 -11.81
CA ILE A 424 -7.68 24.56 -10.39
C ILE A 424 -6.24 24.65 -9.90
N VAL A 425 -6.00 25.40 -8.84
CA VAL A 425 -4.65 25.60 -8.28
C VAL A 425 -4.50 25.07 -6.86
N TYR A 426 -5.61 24.89 -6.15
CA TYR A 426 -5.67 24.22 -4.85
C TYR A 426 -7.04 23.54 -4.68
N GLU A 427 -7.07 22.35 -4.13
CA GLU A 427 -8.30 21.60 -3.81
C GLU A 427 -8.07 20.67 -2.61
N HIS A 428 -8.85 20.86 -1.54
CA HIS A 428 -8.73 20.07 -0.30
C HIS A 428 -10.07 20.03 0.45
N TYR A 429 -10.70 18.85 0.48
CA TYR A 429 -12.04 18.55 1.05
C TYR A 429 -13.16 19.56 0.71
N ASN A 430 -13.19 20.70 1.41
CA ASN A 430 -14.24 21.72 1.31
C ASN A 430 -13.77 23.02 0.63
N THR A 431 -12.47 23.17 0.38
CA THR A 431 -11.85 24.40 -0.13
C THR A 431 -11.23 24.16 -1.50
N ARG A 432 -11.59 24.99 -2.49
CA ARG A 432 -11.10 24.90 -3.87
C ARG A 432 -10.82 26.30 -4.42
N ILE A 433 -9.65 26.49 -5.02
CA ILE A 433 -9.25 27.73 -5.70
C ILE A 433 -9.22 27.49 -7.20
N VAL A 434 -10.00 28.28 -7.95
CA VAL A 434 -10.06 28.25 -9.41
C VAL A 434 -9.77 29.64 -9.96
N ILE A 435 -8.84 29.73 -10.91
CA ILE A 435 -8.46 30.98 -11.58
C ILE A 435 -9.65 31.47 -12.42
N LYS A 436 -10.12 32.68 -12.13
CA LYS A 436 -11.32 33.25 -12.78
C LYS A 436 -10.94 33.95 -14.10
N PRO A 437 -11.84 34.01 -15.11
CA PRO A 437 -11.64 34.87 -16.26
C PRO A 437 -11.39 36.32 -15.81
N GLY A 438 -10.29 36.92 -16.28
CA GLY A 438 -9.86 38.27 -15.89
C GLY A 438 -8.93 38.35 -14.67
N ASP A 439 -8.49 37.21 -14.11
CA ASP A 439 -7.45 37.19 -13.06
C ASP A 439 -6.09 37.72 -13.58
N PRO A 440 -5.40 38.62 -12.84
CA PRO A 440 -4.15 39.24 -13.29
C PRO A 440 -2.96 38.27 -13.42
N HIS A 441 -3.07 37.04 -12.92
CA HIS A 441 -2.03 36.02 -13.07
C HIS A 441 -2.14 35.23 -14.38
N ILE A 442 -3.21 35.42 -15.18
CA ILE A 442 -3.36 34.73 -16.47
C ILE A 442 -2.20 35.10 -17.41
N GLY A 443 -1.53 34.10 -17.95
CA GLY A 443 -0.33 34.25 -18.78
C GLY A 443 0.99 34.37 -18.01
N GLN A 444 0.96 34.46 -16.67
CA GLN A 444 2.19 34.41 -15.85
C GLN A 444 2.70 32.97 -15.75
N THR A 445 4.02 32.82 -15.59
CA THR A 445 4.70 31.53 -15.39
C THR A 445 4.86 31.25 -13.90
N VAL A 446 4.24 30.15 -13.46
CA VAL A 446 4.46 29.54 -12.14
C VAL A 446 5.57 28.51 -12.25
N TRP A 447 6.48 28.51 -11.28
CA TRP A 447 7.59 27.56 -11.19
C TRP A 447 7.29 26.47 -10.17
N ILE A 448 7.67 25.23 -10.48
CA ILE A 448 7.41 24.04 -9.68
C ILE A 448 8.74 23.56 -9.08
N PHE A 449 8.84 23.52 -7.75
CA PHE A 449 10.04 23.14 -7.02
C PHE A 449 9.81 21.96 -6.07
N LYS A 450 10.74 20.99 -6.04
CA LYS A 450 10.88 19.99 -4.97
C LYS A 450 11.58 20.65 -3.77
N ASN A 451 10.94 20.66 -2.60
CA ASN A 451 11.54 21.16 -1.36
C ASN A 451 12.34 20.05 -0.62
N SER A 452 12.93 20.41 0.53
CA SER A 452 13.63 19.48 1.43
C SER A 452 13.16 19.61 2.90
N TRP A 453 11.89 19.98 3.11
CA TRP A 453 11.23 20.09 4.43
C TRP A 453 10.24 18.92 4.69
N GLY A 454 10.46 17.77 4.04
CA GLY A 454 9.56 16.61 4.10
C GLY A 454 8.32 16.71 3.20
N GLU A 455 7.61 15.57 3.07
CA GLU A 455 6.42 15.42 2.22
C GLU A 455 5.16 16.11 2.79
N ASN A 456 5.12 16.35 4.10
CA ASN A 456 3.98 16.95 4.81
C ASN A 456 4.05 18.50 4.86
N TRP A 457 4.67 19.11 3.86
CA TRP A 457 4.71 20.55 3.63
C TRP A 457 4.35 20.84 2.16
N GLY A 458 3.56 21.86 1.88
CA GLY A 458 3.11 22.18 0.53
C GLY A 458 2.26 21.08 -0.12
N ASP A 459 2.36 20.98 -1.45
CA ASP A 459 1.74 19.90 -2.24
C ASP A 459 2.67 18.69 -2.26
N HIS A 460 2.53 17.78 -1.28
CA HIS A 460 3.38 16.58 -1.16
C HIS A 460 4.90 16.88 -1.17
N GLY A 461 5.32 17.97 -0.53
CA GLY A 461 6.71 18.47 -0.50
C GLY A 461 7.11 19.33 -1.70
N PHE A 462 6.18 19.64 -2.62
CA PHE A 462 6.38 20.55 -3.74
C PHE A 462 5.79 21.94 -3.47
N LEU A 463 6.45 22.94 -4.06
CA LEU A 463 6.04 24.34 -4.09
C LEU A 463 5.69 24.75 -5.51
N TYR A 464 4.56 25.44 -5.67
CA TYR A 464 4.22 26.19 -6.88
C TYR A 464 4.31 27.67 -6.51
N ALA A 465 5.16 28.42 -7.20
CA ALA A 465 5.39 29.83 -6.85
C ALA A 465 5.58 30.76 -8.05
N PHE A 466 5.17 32.01 -7.87
CA PHE A 466 5.69 33.14 -8.65
C PHE A 466 7.01 33.59 -8.03
N VAL A 467 8.08 33.62 -8.83
CA VAL A 467 9.45 33.90 -8.39
C VAL A 467 10.12 34.83 -9.39
N ASN A 468 10.74 35.91 -8.93
CA ASN A 468 11.68 36.66 -9.75
C ASN A 468 12.95 35.82 -9.96
N ILE A 469 12.99 35.08 -11.07
CA ILE A 469 14.08 34.17 -11.41
C ILE A 469 15.43 34.88 -11.64
N ASN A 470 15.47 36.21 -11.72
CA ASN A 470 16.75 36.94 -11.68
C ASN A 470 17.42 36.88 -10.29
N ASN A 471 16.67 36.57 -9.22
CA ASN A 471 17.17 36.36 -7.87
C ASN A 471 17.62 34.89 -7.61
N MET A 472 17.73 34.06 -8.66
CA MET A 472 18.23 32.68 -8.55
C MET A 472 19.75 32.60 -8.63
N ALA A 473 20.43 33.04 -7.56
CA ALA A 473 21.88 33.01 -7.47
C ALA A 473 22.44 31.57 -7.44
N SER A 474 23.70 31.39 -7.86
CA SER A 474 24.49 30.14 -7.73
C SER A 474 23.74 28.85 -8.15
N SER A 475 22.85 28.98 -9.13
CA SER A 475 21.89 27.95 -9.53
C SER A 475 22.37 27.24 -10.79
N ALA A 476 22.26 25.91 -10.84
CA ALA A 476 22.82 25.12 -11.95
C ALA A 476 22.07 23.82 -12.19
N ALA A 477 22.12 23.32 -13.43
CA ALA A 477 21.61 21.99 -13.80
C ALA A 477 22.79 21.02 -14.05
N PRO A 478 22.72 19.75 -13.63
CA PRO A 478 23.75 18.77 -13.97
C PRO A 478 23.73 18.42 -15.46
N THR A 479 24.90 18.17 -16.05
CA THR A 479 25.05 17.84 -17.48
C THR A 479 25.50 16.40 -17.73
N LEU A 480 25.15 15.93 -18.92
CA LEU A 480 25.31 14.55 -19.39
C LEU A 480 26.64 14.36 -20.16
N PRO A 481 27.12 13.11 -20.34
CA PRO A 481 26.56 11.85 -19.86
C PRO A 481 26.67 11.67 -18.33
N PHE A 482 25.97 10.66 -17.81
CA PHE A 482 26.15 10.19 -16.44
C PHE A 482 26.86 8.83 -16.45
N GLU A 483 27.76 8.62 -15.49
CA GLU A 483 28.51 7.39 -15.28
C GLU A 483 28.04 6.71 -13.99
N TYR A 484 28.09 5.37 -13.96
CA TYR A 484 27.58 4.54 -12.86
C TYR A 484 28.58 3.44 -12.51
N LYS A 485 28.68 3.09 -11.22
CA LYS A 485 29.46 1.93 -10.74
C LYS A 485 28.66 1.16 -9.68
N TYR A 486 28.68 -0.15 -9.78
CA TYR A 486 28.15 -1.08 -8.77
C TYR A 486 29.30 -1.78 -8.04
N ASN A 487 29.09 -2.13 -6.77
CA ASN A 487 30.07 -2.77 -5.91
C ASN A 487 29.71 -4.25 -5.66
N TYR A 488 30.38 -5.17 -6.37
CA TYR A 488 30.06 -6.60 -6.38
C TYR A 488 30.26 -7.34 -5.04
N ASP A 489 30.91 -6.71 -4.06
CA ASP A 489 31.19 -7.31 -2.75
C ASP A 489 29.97 -7.30 -1.79
N TRP A 490 28.81 -6.78 -2.20
CA TRP A 490 27.58 -6.76 -1.40
C TRP A 490 26.71 -8.00 -1.64
N PRO A 491 26.18 -8.68 -0.59
CA PRO A 491 25.35 -9.88 -0.75
C PRO A 491 24.02 -9.60 -1.46
N SER A 492 23.78 -10.28 -2.58
CA SER A 492 22.65 -10.05 -3.52
C SER A 492 21.28 -10.61 -3.07
N TYR A 493 21.09 -10.89 -1.78
CA TYR A 493 19.98 -11.70 -1.25
C TYR A 493 18.66 -10.95 -0.96
N LEU A 494 18.46 -9.72 -1.47
CA LEU A 494 17.20 -8.96 -1.30
C LEU A 494 16.68 -8.43 -2.66
N PRO A 495 15.37 -8.59 -2.98
CA PRO A 495 14.81 -8.22 -4.29
C PRO A 495 14.99 -6.76 -4.70
N ILE A 496 15.00 -5.83 -3.73
CA ILE A 496 15.17 -4.39 -3.99
C ILE A 496 16.52 -4.10 -4.68
N TYR A 497 17.57 -4.86 -4.34
CA TYR A 497 18.88 -4.65 -4.95
C TYR A 497 19.00 -5.22 -6.36
N SER A 498 18.26 -6.26 -6.74
CA SER A 498 18.39 -6.85 -8.08
C SER A 498 17.89 -5.92 -9.19
N GLN A 499 16.83 -5.14 -8.93
CA GLN A 499 16.34 -4.10 -9.84
C GLN A 499 17.37 -2.98 -10.03
N LEU A 500 17.93 -2.48 -8.93
CA LEU A 500 18.94 -1.41 -8.96
C LEU A 500 20.27 -1.87 -9.59
N ILE A 501 20.69 -3.11 -9.32
CA ILE A 501 21.81 -3.76 -10.05
C ILE A 501 21.52 -3.82 -11.55
N SER A 502 20.32 -4.23 -11.96
CA SER A 502 19.91 -4.24 -13.38
C SER A 502 19.99 -2.85 -14.01
N ALA A 503 19.46 -1.81 -13.36
CA ALA A 503 19.48 -0.43 -13.85
C ALA A 503 20.90 0.14 -14.01
N ILE A 504 21.81 -0.20 -13.09
CA ILE A 504 23.21 0.28 -13.12
C ILE A 504 24.04 -0.49 -14.15
N SER A 505 23.92 -1.82 -14.16
CA SER A 505 24.79 -2.73 -14.95
C SER A 505 24.43 -2.82 -16.43
N LYS A 506 23.16 -2.62 -16.81
CA LYS A 506 22.77 -2.51 -18.22
C LYS A 506 23.45 -1.30 -18.88
N PRO A 507 23.86 -1.38 -20.16
CA PRO A 507 24.26 -0.19 -20.91
C PRO A 507 23.10 0.82 -20.96
N THR A 508 23.41 2.10 -21.18
CA THR A 508 22.35 3.08 -21.50
C THR A 508 21.63 2.64 -22.78
N PRO A 509 20.28 2.60 -22.80
CA PRO A 509 19.51 2.20 -23.97
C PRO A 509 19.73 3.15 -25.16
N ALA A 510 19.64 2.60 -26.37
CA ALA A 510 20.27 3.16 -27.58
C ALA A 510 19.92 2.43 -28.90
N TYR A 511 18.76 1.77 -29.02
CA TYR A 511 18.60 0.68 -30.00
C TYR A 511 17.17 0.55 -30.58
N ASP A 512 16.92 1.24 -31.70
CA ASP A 512 15.77 1.01 -32.60
C ASP A 512 15.51 -0.51 -32.76
N LYS A 513 14.42 -1.01 -32.15
CA LYS A 513 14.18 -2.46 -31.93
C LYS A 513 12.91 -2.98 -32.60
N ASP A 514 11.88 -2.14 -32.75
CA ASP A 514 10.75 -2.40 -33.62
C ASP A 514 11.02 -1.99 -35.08
N ASN A 515 12.11 -1.25 -35.33
CA ASN A 515 12.52 -0.79 -36.67
C ASN A 515 11.53 0.23 -37.25
N ASP A 516 10.89 1.04 -36.40
CA ASP A 516 10.10 2.19 -36.85
C ASP A 516 11.02 3.33 -37.37
N GLY A 517 12.24 3.42 -36.84
CA GLY A 517 13.28 4.40 -37.22
C GLY A 517 13.43 5.59 -36.27
N TYR A 518 12.76 5.68 -35.14
CA TYR A 518 13.20 6.51 -34.01
C TYR A 518 14.22 5.73 -33.16
N TYR A 519 14.56 6.20 -31.96
CA TYR A 519 15.44 5.47 -31.04
C TYR A 519 15.28 5.94 -29.59
N TRP A 520 15.06 4.97 -28.70
CA TRP A 520 14.95 5.12 -27.25
C TRP A 520 16.32 5.38 -26.67
N TRP A 521 16.55 6.66 -26.49
CA TRP A 521 17.72 7.23 -25.86
C TRP A 521 17.19 8.38 -25.03
N GLY A 522 17.40 8.33 -23.72
CA GLY A 522 17.04 9.47 -22.87
C GLY A 522 17.83 10.73 -23.28
N ILE A 523 17.52 11.85 -22.63
CA ILE A 523 18.12 13.21 -22.63
C ILE A 523 19.60 13.47 -23.02
N GLY A 524 20.46 12.47 -23.26
CA GLY A 524 21.87 12.59 -23.63
C GLY A 524 22.14 12.79 -25.13
N PRO A 525 23.42 12.85 -25.54
CA PRO A 525 23.79 13.13 -26.93
C PRO A 525 23.71 11.87 -27.83
N ARG A 526 23.02 11.97 -28.98
CA ARG A 526 22.84 10.87 -29.98
C ARG A 526 24.05 9.92 -30.11
N PRO A 527 23.86 8.59 -30.01
CA PRO A 527 24.94 7.63 -30.18
C PRO A 527 25.44 7.56 -31.64
N LYS A 528 26.75 7.33 -31.80
CA LYS A 528 27.43 7.37 -33.12
C LYS A 528 27.14 6.16 -34.03
N ASN A 529 26.55 5.10 -33.49
CA ASN A 529 26.49 3.78 -34.12
C ASN A 529 25.04 3.30 -34.40
N LEU A 530 24.09 4.24 -34.60
CA LEU A 530 22.71 3.91 -34.92
C LEU A 530 22.55 3.31 -36.33
N PRO A 531 21.45 2.56 -36.60
CA PRO A 531 21.06 2.16 -37.94
C PRO A 531 20.95 3.34 -38.92
N ALA A 532 21.17 3.09 -40.21
CA ALA A 532 21.05 4.12 -41.24
C ALA A 532 19.59 4.60 -41.46
N SER A 533 18.61 3.87 -40.94
CA SER A 533 17.19 4.23 -40.87
C SER A 533 16.86 5.23 -39.75
N ALA A 534 17.71 5.35 -38.72
CA ALA A 534 17.39 6.11 -37.53
C ALA A 534 17.31 7.62 -37.80
N LYS A 535 16.09 8.16 -37.69
CA LYS A 535 15.69 9.58 -37.73
C LYS A 535 16.43 10.38 -36.64
N LEU A 536 16.25 11.70 -36.57
CA LEU A 536 17.03 12.55 -35.64
C LEU A 536 16.41 12.69 -34.25
N GLU A 537 15.13 12.35 -34.13
CA GLU A 537 14.31 12.50 -32.94
C GLU A 537 14.41 11.26 -32.03
N GLU A 538 14.34 11.49 -30.71
CA GLU A 538 14.39 10.46 -29.66
C GLU A 538 13.00 9.86 -29.45
N ASP A 539 12.91 8.52 -29.41
CA ASP A 539 11.68 7.85 -29.02
C ASP A 539 11.50 7.80 -27.50
N SER A 540 10.24 7.62 -27.08
CA SER A 540 9.94 7.20 -25.73
C SER A 540 10.13 5.68 -25.57
N ASP A 541 9.71 4.84 -26.54
CA ASP A 541 9.56 3.38 -26.41
C ASP A 541 10.01 2.57 -27.66
N ASP A 542 11.27 2.12 -27.73
CA ASP A 542 11.76 1.13 -28.73
C ASP A 542 11.17 -0.30 -28.52
N SER A 543 9.94 -0.39 -28.04
CA SER A 543 9.22 -1.64 -27.92
C SER A 543 7.78 -1.61 -28.38
N ASP A 544 7.20 -0.42 -28.57
CA ASP A 544 5.84 -0.19 -29.03
C ASP A 544 5.87 0.57 -30.37
N ALA A 545 5.82 -0.16 -31.49
CA ALA A 545 5.85 0.40 -32.84
C ALA A 545 4.67 1.35 -33.18
N SER A 546 3.71 1.54 -32.26
CA SER A 546 2.67 2.57 -32.37
C SER A 546 3.10 3.93 -31.79
N ILE A 547 4.17 3.96 -31.00
CA ILE A 547 4.74 5.15 -30.37
C ILE A 547 5.76 5.80 -31.30
N GLY A 548 5.96 7.09 -31.07
CA GLY A 548 6.90 7.94 -31.79
C GLY A 548 7.53 8.97 -30.86
N PRO A 549 8.24 9.96 -31.43
CA PRO A 549 9.10 10.86 -30.69
C PRO A 549 8.31 11.71 -29.70
N MET A 550 8.99 12.16 -28.65
CA MET A 550 8.40 13.08 -27.68
C MET A 550 7.85 14.34 -28.37
N ASN A 551 6.59 14.69 -28.05
CA ASN A 551 6.08 16.01 -28.35
C ASN A 551 6.74 17.08 -27.45
N GLN A 552 6.50 18.35 -27.77
CA GLN A 552 7.07 19.51 -27.07
C GLN A 552 6.79 19.61 -25.55
N TYR A 553 5.84 18.84 -25.01
CA TYR A 553 5.55 18.74 -23.57
C TYR A 553 6.29 17.57 -22.88
N GLY A 554 7.00 16.73 -23.65
CA GLY A 554 7.68 15.55 -23.15
C GLY A 554 6.80 14.31 -23.01
N PHE A 555 5.60 14.27 -23.64
CA PHE A 555 4.81 13.05 -23.77
C PHE A 555 5.12 12.35 -25.09
N PRO A 556 4.99 11.01 -25.19
CA PRO A 556 5.18 10.29 -26.45
C PRO A 556 4.18 10.78 -27.51
N THR A 557 4.55 10.74 -28.79
CA THR A 557 3.55 10.80 -29.87
C THR A 557 3.12 9.38 -30.23
N LEU A 558 2.02 9.28 -30.99
CA LEU A 558 1.57 8.01 -31.57
C LEU A 558 1.65 8.15 -33.09
N LEU A 559 2.25 7.15 -33.73
CA LEU A 559 2.42 7.07 -35.19
C LEU A 559 1.21 6.43 -35.87
N LYS A 560 0.47 5.58 -35.15
CA LYS A 560 -0.82 5.03 -35.60
C LYS A 560 -1.87 6.15 -35.66
N ASP A 561 -2.47 6.32 -36.84
CA ASP A 561 -3.59 7.25 -37.08
C ASP A 561 -4.78 6.95 -36.16
N TYR A 562 -5.11 5.67 -35.99
CA TYR A 562 -6.01 5.14 -34.97
C TYR A 562 -5.42 3.81 -34.46
N ASP A 563 -5.71 3.45 -33.21
CA ASP A 563 -5.13 2.27 -32.54
C ASP A 563 -6.17 1.67 -31.61
N LEU A 564 -6.71 0.51 -31.98
CA LEU A 564 -7.87 -0.12 -31.35
C LEU A 564 -7.45 -1.26 -30.41
N TYR A 565 -7.67 -1.07 -29.12
CA TYR A 565 -7.27 -2.02 -28.10
C TYR A 565 -8.42 -2.50 -27.21
N ILE A 566 -8.20 -3.64 -26.55
CA ILE A 566 -9.04 -4.15 -25.46
C ILE A 566 -8.18 -4.28 -24.21
N LYS A 567 -8.69 -3.83 -23.05
CA LYS A 567 -7.96 -3.88 -21.78
C LYS A 567 -7.84 -5.30 -21.20
N ASP A 568 -6.62 -5.80 -21.08
CA ASP A 568 -6.28 -7.04 -20.36
C ASP A 568 -6.63 -6.97 -18.86
N ASN A 569 -6.49 -5.78 -18.27
CA ASN A 569 -6.75 -5.51 -16.86
C ASN A 569 -7.16 -4.03 -16.66
N THR A 570 -7.39 -3.60 -15.42
CA THR A 570 -7.88 -2.23 -15.14
C THR A 570 -6.84 -1.13 -15.39
N GLU A 571 -5.55 -1.43 -15.28
CA GLU A 571 -4.45 -0.46 -15.42
C GLU A 571 -3.88 -0.40 -16.83
N ASP A 572 -4.08 -1.45 -17.64
CA ASP A 572 -3.70 -1.50 -19.06
C ASP A 572 -4.25 -0.30 -19.85
N MET A 573 -3.41 0.35 -20.65
CA MET A 573 -3.73 1.51 -21.49
C MET A 573 -3.50 1.28 -22.99
N GLY A 574 -3.31 0.02 -23.41
CA GLY A 574 -3.13 -0.39 -24.80
C GLY A 574 -1.69 -0.32 -25.31
N PHE A 575 -0.70 -0.23 -24.41
CA PHE A 575 0.72 -0.24 -24.75
C PHE A 575 1.20 -1.65 -25.13
N GLU A 576 2.11 -1.74 -26.10
CA GLU A 576 2.63 -3.00 -26.64
C GLU A 576 4.15 -3.10 -26.40
N PRO A 577 4.68 -3.86 -25.43
CA PRO A 577 3.99 -4.82 -24.58
C PRO A 577 3.34 -4.22 -23.31
N ASN A 578 2.24 -4.83 -22.91
CA ASN A 578 1.51 -4.50 -21.69
C ASN A 578 2.33 -4.87 -20.43
N THR A 579 2.94 -3.85 -19.81
CA THR A 579 3.78 -3.98 -18.61
C THR A 579 2.98 -4.17 -17.30
N THR A 580 1.65 -3.97 -17.33
CA THR A 580 0.82 -3.92 -16.11
C THR A 580 0.41 -5.29 -15.55
N ILE A 581 0.74 -6.39 -16.22
CA ILE A 581 0.23 -7.74 -15.93
C ILE A 581 0.92 -8.34 -14.68
N LYS A 582 0.26 -8.15 -13.54
CA LYS A 582 0.65 -8.67 -12.22
C LYS A 582 0.39 -10.19 -12.12
N GLU A 583 1.23 -10.89 -11.35
CA GLU A 583 1.18 -12.35 -11.15
C GLU A 583 1.10 -13.22 -12.43
N LYS A 584 1.52 -12.68 -13.58
CA LYS A 584 1.34 -13.29 -14.91
C LYS A 584 -0.14 -13.61 -15.24
N ASN A 585 -1.09 -12.87 -14.67
CA ASN A 585 -2.52 -13.03 -14.96
C ASN A 585 -2.91 -12.26 -16.25
N PHE A 586 -2.48 -12.77 -17.40
CA PHE A 586 -2.83 -12.23 -18.72
C PHE A 586 -4.24 -12.64 -19.21
N TRP A 587 -5.02 -13.32 -18.37
CA TRP A 587 -6.36 -13.83 -18.69
C TRP A 587 -7.48 -13.18 -17.86
N SER A 588 -7.20 -12.04 -17.22
CA SER A 588 -8.15 -11.34 -16.34
C SER A 588 -9.32 -10.72 -17.13
N ALA A 589 -8.99 -9.88 -18.10
CA ALA A 589 -9.88 -9.19 -19.03
C ALA A 589 -11.19 -8.71 -18.39
N PRO A 590 -11.15 -7.80 -17.40
CA PRO A 590 -12.35 -7.30 -16.71
C PRO A 590 -13.31 -6.56 -17.66
N GLN A 591 -12.83 -6.20 -18.86
CA GLN A 591 -13.56 -5.49 -19.90
C GLN A 591 -14.09 -6.42 -21.01
N VAL A 592 -13.90 -7.73 -20.84
CA VAL A 592 -14.64 -8.80 -21.52
C VAL A 592 -15.55 -9.47 -20.49
N TRP A 593 -16.82 -9.71 -20.84
CA TRP A 593 -17.72 -10.47 -19.98
C TRP A 593 -18.79 -11.23 -20.79
N VAL A 594 -19.59 -12.04 -20.11
CA VAL A 594 -20.60 -12.92 -20.72
C VAL A 594 -21.91 -12.76 -19.97
N ARG A 595 -23.02 -12.73 -20.71
CA ARG A 595 -24.39 -12.69 -20.18
C ARG A 595 -25.25 -13.77 -20.85
N HIS A 596 -26.25 -14.27 -20.14
CA HIS A 596 -27.24 -15.21 -20.70
C HIS A 596 -28.30 -14.52 -21.58
N GLN A 597 -28.38 -13.19 -21.55
CA GLN A 597 -29.33 -12.38 -22.32
C GLN A 597 -28.66 -11.13 -22.89
N LYS A 598 -29.28 -10.49 -23.89
CA LYS A 598 -28.84 -9.20 -24.43
C LYS A 598 -29.29 -8.02 -23.54
N ASP A 599 -28.96 -8.09 -22.24
CA ASP A 599 -29.39 -7.15 -21.20
C ASP A 599 -28.53 -5.88 -21.11
N GLY A 600 -27.30 -5.90 -21.61
CA GLY A 600 -26.33 -4.81 -21.53
C GLY A 600 -25.69 -4.61 -20.14
N ILE A 601 -25.96 -5.49 -19.16
CA ILE A 601 -25.46 -5.38 -17.78
C ILE A 601 -23.96 -5.70 -17.75
N GLU A 602 -23.18 -4.91 -17.01
CA GLU A 602 -21.71 -5.00 -16.98
C GLU A 602 -21.20 -5.88 -15.83
N GLU A 603 -21.65 -7.14 -15.81
CA GLU A 603 -21.32 -8.15 -14.81
C GLU A 603 -21.10 -9.51 -15.51
N HIS A 604 -20.02 -10.21 -15.19
CA HIS A 604 -19.72 -11.53 -15.77
C HIS A 604 -20.63 -12.64 -15.22
N GLN A 605 -21.01 -13.59 -16.08
CA GLN A 605 -21.71 -14.81 -15.73
C GLN A 605 -21.01 -16.00 -16.39
N ASN A 606 -20.93 -17.15 -15.70
CA ASN A 606 -20.54 -18.40 -16.35
C ASN A 606 -21.46 -18.67 -17.56
N PRO A 607 -20.92 -19.02 -18.74
CA PRO A 607 -21.75 -19.32 -19.91
C PRO A 607 -22.64 -20.54 -19.68
N LEU A 608 -23.91 -20.46 -20.09
CA LEU A 608 -24.77 -21.64 -20.14
C LEU A 608 -24.40 -22.48 -21.36
N GLY A 609 -23.89 -23.69 -21.17
CA GLY A 609 -23.60 -24.63 -22.26
C GLY A 609 -24.85 -25.05 -23.04
N GLY A 610 -24.69 -25.33 -24.33
CA GLY A 610 -25.78 -25.72 -25.24
C GLY A 610 -26.86 -24.65 -25.45
N LYS A 611 -26.53 -23.36 -25.24
CA LYS A 611 -27.48 -22.24 -25.32
C LYS A 611 -26.86 -21.00 -25.96
N ASP A 612 -27.73 -20.12 -26.45
CA ASP A 612 -27.31 -18.77 -26.84
C ASP A 612 -26.86 -17.97 -25.60
N ASN A 613 -25.64 -17.43 -25.69
CA ASN A 613 -25.06 -16.48 -24.74
C ASN A 613 -24.59 -15.24 -25.51
N TYR A 614 -24.24 -14.19 -24.77
CA TYR A 614 -23.77 -12.92 -25.34
C TYR A 614 -22.43 -12.57 -24.71
N ILE A 615 -21.36 -12.58 -25.52
CA ILE A 615 -20.06 -12.02 -25.12
C ILE A 615 -20.14 -10.51 -25.33
N TYR A 616 -19.78 -9.76 -24.30
CA TYR A 616 -19.59 -8.32 -24.36
C TYR A 616 -18.10 -8.02 -24.26
N VAL A 617 -17.67 -7.03 -25.03
CA VAL A 617 -16.30 -6.51 -24.95
C VAL A 617 -16.34 -5.00 -25.13
N ARG A 618 -15.55 -4.28 -24.34
CA ARG A 618 -15.29 -2.86 -24.55
C ARG A 618 -14.04 -2.71 -25.41
N VAL A 619 -14.13 -1.90 -26.46
CA VAL A 619 -13.02 -1.55 -27.36
C VAL A 619 -12.77 -0.04 -27.25
N TRP A 620 -11.51 0.38 -27.20
CA TRP A 620 -11.07 1.78 -27.16
C TRP A 620 -10.32 2.16 -28.43
N ASN A 621 -10.19 3.45 -28.70
CA ASN A 621 -9.19 4.01 -29.62
C ASN A 621 -8.19 4.87 -28.83
N ARG A 622 -6.88 4.53 -28.80
CA ARG A 622 -5.82 5.40 -28.23
C ARG A 622 -5.15 6.34 -29.24
N GLY A 623 -5.32 6.07 -30.55
CA GLY A 623 -4.70 6.85 -31.63
C GLY A 623 -5.29 8.25 -31.84
N GLN A 624 -4.71 9.02 -32.76
CA GLN A 624 -4.93 10.47 -32.87
C GLN A 624 -6.12 10.91 -33.73
N LYS A 625 -6.74 9.99 -34.48
CA LYS A 625 -7.89 10.23 -35.36
C LYS A 625 -8.99 9.20 -35.13
N LYS A 626 -10.17 9.48 -35.69
CA LYS A 626 -11.32 8.58 -35.67
C LYS A 626 -11.02 7.25 -36.38
N SER A 627 -11.34 6.12 -35.76
CA SER A 627 -11.26 4.80 -36.39
C SER A 627 -12.35 4.61 -37.48
N PRO A 628 -12.17 3.68 -38.42
CA PRO A 628 -13.27 3.16 -39.24
C PRO A 628 -14.20 2.25 -38.41
N GLU A 629 -15.18 1.65 -39.08
CA GLU A 629 -15.97 0.57 -38.49
C GLU A 629 -15.20 -0.76 -38.61
N SER A 630 -14.75 -1.30 -37.48
CA SER A 630 -13.88 -2.48 -37.42
C SER A 630 -14.65 -3.71 -36.90
N ARG A 631 -13.97 -4.85 -36.71
CA ARG A 631 -14.59 -6.09 -36.19
C ARG A 631 -13.86 -6.63 -34.98
N VAL A 632 -14.56 -7.41 -34.15
CA VAL A 632 -13.96 -8.28 -33.14
C VAL A 632 -14.33 -9.72 -33.45
N SER A 633 -13.32 -10.56 -33.63
CA SER A 633 -13.44 -12.01 -33.70
C SER A 633 -13.34 -12.59 -32.29
N ALA A 634 -14.17 -13.59 -31.96
CA ALA A 634 -14.10 -14.30 -30.68
C ALA A 634 -13.83 -15.78 -30.89
N PHE A 635 -13.09 -16.37 -29.98
CA PHE A 635 -12.69 -17.77 -29.94
C PHE A 635 -12.99 -18.31 -28.54
N TRP A 636 -13.39 -19.57 -28.48
CA TRP A 636 -13.62 -20.29 -27.22
C TRP A 636 -12.67 -21.47 -27.12
N ALA A 637 -12.35 -21.84 -25.89
CA ALA A 637 -11.63 -23.07 -25.56
C ALA A 637 -12.26 -23.72 -24.33
N LYS A 638 -12.11 -25.04 -24.16
CA LYS A 638 -12.48 -25.71 -22.92
C LYS A 638 -11.60 -25.19 -21.78
N ALA A 639 -12.19 -24.89 -20.62
CA ALA A 639 -11.46 -24.26 -19.51
C ALA A 639 -10.18 -25.03 -19.16
N GLY A 640 -9.02 -24.36 -19.25
CA GLY A 640 -7.73 -25.03 -19.28
C GLY A 640 -6.55 -24.12 -18.91
N THR A 641 -5.57 -24.68 -18.19
CA THR A 641 -4.44 -23.91 -17.62
C THR A 641 -3.24 -23.73 -18.56
N ASN A 642 -3.29 -24.18 -19.82
CA ASN A 642 -2.16 -24.12 -20.77
C ASN A 642 -2.65 -24.08 -22.24
N LEU A 643 -3.52 -23.10 -22.55
CA LEU A 643 -4.23 -22.97 -23.82
C LEU A 643 -3.43 -22.17 -24.85
N GLN A 644 -2.51 -22.82 -25.55
CA GLN A 644 -1.63 -22.15 -26.51
C GLN A 644 -2.32 -21.73 -27.83
N TRP A 645 -1.93 -20.57 -28.33
CA TRP A 645 -2.32 -20.08 -29.65
C TRP A 645 -1.48 -20.73 -30.77
N PRO A 646 -2.04 -21.06 -31.95
CA PRO A 646 -3.47 -21.04 -32.29
C PRO A 646 -4.20 -22.34 -31.93
N GLU A 647 -3.48 -23.42 -31.59
CA GLU A 647 -4.04 -24.79 -31.60
C GLU A 647 -5.27 -24.96 -30.69
N ALA A 648 -5.21 -24.43 -29.47
CA ALA A 648 -6.26 -24.59 -28.46
C ALA A 648 -7.53 -23.76 -28.75
N TRP A 649 -7.43 -22.73 -29.60
CA TRP A 649 -8.48 -21.73 -29.82
C TRP A 649 -9.15 -21.84 -31.19
N THR A 650 -8.48 -22.47 -32.16
CA THR A 650 -8.93 -22.59 -33.56
C THR A 650 -9.54 -23.95 -33.90
N GLY A 651 -9.73 -24.83 -32.91
CA GLY A 651 -10.27 -26.18 -33.10
C GLY A 651 -9.27 -27.19 -33.70
N GLN A 652 -7.98 -26.87 -33.70
CA GLN A 652 -6.92 -27.80 -34.11
C GLN A 652 -6.55 -28.78 -32.98
N MET A 653 -6.74 -28.39 -31.72
CA MET A 653 -6.60 -29.28 -30.57
C MET A 653 -7.85 -30.17 -30.42
N MET A 654 -7.63 -31.47 -30.60
CA MET A 654 -8.66 -32.52 -30.58
C MET A 654 -8.39 -33.52 -29.47
N ILE A 655 -9.45 -34.07 -28.86
CA ILE A 655 -9.39 -35.19 -27.91
C ILE A 655 -10.37 -36.26 -28.39
N GLU A 656 -9.88 -37.45 -28.73
CA GLU A 656 -10.71 -38.55 -29.25
C GLU A 656 -11.66 -38.12 -30.40
N ASN A 657 -11.13 -37.24 -31.26
CA ASN A 657 -11.79 -36.58 -32.40
C ASN A 657 -12.84 -35.48 -32.05
N ILE A 658 -12.87 -35.02 -30.80
CA ILE A 658 -13.72 -33.90 -30.34
C ILE A 658 -12.89 -32.61 -30.24
N PRO A 659 -13.27 -31.50 -30.88
CA PRO A 659 -12.53 -30.24 -30.80
C PRO A 659 -12.74 -29.55 -29.45
N VAL A 660 -11.66 -29.24 -28.72
CA VAL A 660 -11.73 -28.54 -27.43
C VAL A 660 -11.58 -27.01 -27.52
N GLY A 661 -11.78 -26.46 -28.72
CA GLY A 661 -11.89 -25.03 -28.96
C GLY A 661 -12.43 -24.72 -30.34
N GLY A 662 -12.63 -23.44 -30.65
CA GLY A 662 -13.03 -22.99 -31.98
C GLY A 662 -13.47 -21.53 -32.03
N THR A 663 -13.69 -21.04 -33.25
CA THR A 663 -14.18 -19.68 -33.51
C THR A 663 -15.67 -19.55 -33.19
N VAL A 664 -16.09 -18.42 -32.62
CA VAL A 664 -17.49 -18.03 -32.47
C VAL A 664 -18.03 -17.57 -33.84
N PRO A 665 -19.16 -18.12 -34.35
CA PRO A 665 -19.62 -17.79 -35.71
C PRO A 665 -20.05 -16.34 -35.95
N SER A 666 -20.37 -15.60 -34.89
CA SER A 666 -20.72 -14.17 -34.97
C SER A 666 -19.49 -13.29 -34.78
N LEU A 667 -19.40 -12.19 -35.53
CA LEU A 667 -18.44 -11.12 -35.27
C LEU A 667 -19.08 -9.99 -34.46
N GLY A 668 -18.29 -9.37 -33.59
CA GLY A 668 -18.61 -8.07 -33.01
C GLY A 668 -18.37 -6.96 -34.03
N ILE A 669 -19.25 -5.95 -34.06
CA ILE A 669 -19.09 -4.73 -34.87
C ILE A 669 -18.60 -3.61 -33.95
N VAL A 670 -17.40 -3.07 -34.25
CA VAL A 670 -16.86 -1.89 -33.57
C VAL A 670 -17.34 -0.65 -34.37
N PRO A 671 -18.15 0.25 -33.79
CA PRO A 671 -18.51 1.49 -34.48
C PRO A 671 -17.30 2.43 -34.56
N PRO A 672 -17.25 3.36 -35.54
CA PRO A 672 -16.20 4.38 -35.65
C PRO A 672 -15.98 5.19 -34.35
N LEU A 673 -14.80 5.04 -33.72
CA LEU A 673 -14.44 5.64 -32.43
C LEU A 673 -13.54 6.88 -32.60
N GLU A 674 -13.91 7.99 -31.98
CA GLU A 674 -13.02 9.16 -31.81
C GLU A 674 -11.82 8.83 -30.89
N PRO A 675 -10.73 9.61 -30.94
CA PRO A 675 -9.61 9.49 -29.99
C PRO A 675 -10.06 9.48 -28.52
N GLY A 676 -9.60 8.49 -27.76
CA GLY A 676 -9.97 8.26 -26.36
C GLY A 676 -11.39 7.70 -26.14
N GLN A 677 -12.21 7.56 -27.19
CA GLN A 677 -13.55 6.98 -27.07
C GLN A 677 -13.48 5.45 -26.88
N SER A 678 -14.52 4.89 -26.26
CA SER A 678 -14.78 3.44 -26.28
C SER A 678 -16.21 3.11 -26.68
N ALA A 679 -16.43 1.90 -27.17
CA ALA A 679 -17.77 1.32 -27.37
C ALA A 679 -17.89 -0.06 -26.73
N LYS A 680 -19.10 -0.39 -26.29
CA LYS A 680 -19.51 -1.73 -25.84
C LYS A 680 -20.00 -2.53 -27.05
N VAL A 681 -19.20 -3.49 -27.49
CA VAL A 681 -19.46 -4.39 -28.61
C VAL A 681 -20.10 -5.68 -28.06
N VAL A 682 -21.02 -6.28 -28.83
CA VAL A 682 -21.76 -7.48 -28.43
C VAL A 682 -21.64 -8.57 -29.51
N ILE A 683 -21.30 -9.79 -29.10
CA ILE A 683 -21.10 -10.95 -29.97
C ILE A 683 -22.07 -12.05 -29.52
N LYS A 684 -22.93 -12.53 -30.42
CA LYS A 684 -23.82 -13.67 -30.12
C LYS A 684 -23.03 -14.97 -30.18
N TRP A 685 -22.98 -15.71 -29.08
CA TRP A 685 -22.25 -16.96 -28.95
C TRP A 685 -23.21 -18.12 -28.66
N PRO A 686 -23.55 -18.94 -29.67
CA PRO A 686 -24.12 -20.26 -29.41
C PRO A 686 -23.02 -21.14 -28.78
N THR A 687 -23.19 -21.53 -27.53
CA THR A 687 -22.17 -22.32 -26.81
C THR A 687 -22.23 -23.80 -27.21
N PRO A 688 -21.08 -24.50 -27.25
CA PRO A 688 -21.05 -25.96 -27.35
C PRO A 688 -21.87 -26.64 -26.25
N ASN A 689 -22.44 -27.81 -26.53
CA ASN A 689 -23.22 -28.57 -25.56
C ASN A 689 -22.28 -29.34 -24.60
N PRO A 690 -22.42 -29.23 -23.26
CA PRO A 690 -21.52 -29.89 -22.31
C PRO A 690 -21.48 -31.42 -22.44
N GLU A 691 -22.59 -32.06 -22.82
CA GLU A 691 -22.64 -33.52 -22.99
C GLU A 691 -21.73 -34.01 -24.13
N ASP A 692 -21.47 -33.18 -25.15
CA ASP A 692 -20.56 -33.48 -26.27
C ASP A 692 -19.13 -33.76 -25.78
N PHE A 693 -18.75 -33.20 -24.63
CA PHE A 693 -17.41 -33.35 -24.04
C PHE A 693 -17.35 -34.44 -22.99
N SER A 694 -18.43 -35.20 -22.75
CA SER A 694 -18.56 -36.20 -21.66
C SER A 694 -17.34 -37.12 -21.46
N ILE A 695 -16.60 -37.44 -22.51
CA ILE A 695 -15.35 -38.23 -22.51
C ILE A 695 -14.18 -37.62 -21.70
N ILE A 696 -14.19 -36.30 -21.47
CA ILE A 696 -13.27 -35.59 -20.55
C ILE A 696 -13.93 -35.17 -19.23
N THR A 697 -15.11 -35.71 -18.89
CA THR A 697 -15.58 -35.76 -17.49
C THR A 697 -15.02 -36.99 -16.79
N ASN A 698 -14.98 -36.98 -15.45
CA ASN A 698 -14.58 -38.15 -14.68
C ASN A 698 -15.38 -38.26 -13.38
N GLU A 699 -15.94 -39.43 -13.08
CA GLU A 699 -16.73 -39.64 -11.85
C GLU A 699 -15.88 -39.52 -10.58
N ALA A 700 -14.56 -39.77 -10.64
CA ALA A 700 -13.66 -39.55 -9.51
C ALA A 700 -13.53 -38.07 -9.10
N VAL A 701 -13.88 -37.13 -10.00
CA VAL A 701 -14.05 -35.70 -9.65
C VAL A 701 -15.52 -35.28 -9.47
N GLY A 702 -16.48 -36.22 -9.48
CA GLY A 702 -17.90 -35.96 -9.22
C GLY A 702 -18.60 -35.26 -10.39
N GLY A 703 -19.20 -36.06 -11.28
CA GLY A 703 -20.11 -35.59 -12.34
C GLY A 703 -21.45 -35.09 -11.79
N ARG A 704 -22.28 -34.38 -12.56
CA ARG A 704 -22.20 -34.11 -14.01
C ARG A 704 -21.94 -32.63 -14.30
N ASN A 705 -21.22 -32.34 -15.38
CA ASN A 705 -21.17 -31.05 -16.10
C ASN A 705 -21.17 -29.76 -15.25
N LEU A 706 -20.12 -29.60 -14.46
CA LEU A 706 -19.70 -28.30 -13.89
C LEU A 706 -18.49 -27.80 -14.70
N TRP A 707 -18.75 -26.99 -15.73
CA TRP A 707 -17.74 -26.71 -16.76
C TRP A 707 -17.81 -25.29 -17.32
N HIS A 708 -16.67 -24.58 -17.25
CA HIS A 708 -16.49 -23.28 -17.88
C HIS A 708 -15.86 -23.41 -19.29
N PHE A 709 -15.79 -22.29 -20.01
CA PHE A 709 -15.13 -22.15 -21.32
C PHE A 709 -14.34 -20.84 -21.31
N CYS A 710 -13.03 -20.91 -21.54
CA CYS A 710 -12.20 -19.71 -21.70
C CYS A 710 -12.53 -19.01 -23.02
N LEU A 711 -12.28 -17.70 -23.06
CA LEU A 711 -12.45 -16.86 -24.25
C LEU A 711 -11.14 -16.20 -24.65
N LEU A 712 -10.93 -16.06 -25.96
CA LEU A 712 -9.91 -15.18 -26.54
C LEU A 712 -10.58 -14.33 -27.61
N LEU A 713 -10.35 -13.03 -27.59
CA LEU A 713 -10.93 -12.08 -28.54
C LEU A 713 -9.79 -11.37 -29.27
N MET A 714 -9.99 -11.10 -30.55
CA MET A 714 -9.07 -10.33 -31.38
C MET A 714 -9.82 -9.28 -32.18
N ILE A 715 -9.38 -8.03 -32.10
CA ILE A 715 -9.76 -7.00 -33.05
C ILE A 715 -9.25 -7.41 -34.44
N SER A 716 -10.04 -7.10 -35.46
CA SER A 716 -9.82 -7.51 -36.85
C SER A 716 -10.05 -6.30 -37.75
N ASP A 717 -9.05 -5.43 -37.81
CA ASP A 717 -8.94 -4.31 -38.74
C ASP A 717 -7.85 -4.57 -39.80
N ARG A 718 -7.68 -3.66 -40.77
CA ARG A 718 -6.70 -3.79 -41.87
C ARG A 718 -5.56 -2.79 -41.80
N ASN A 719 -5.76 -1.64 -41.17
CA ASN A 719 -4.70 -0.64 -40.98
C ASN A 719 -4.25 -0.56 -39.51
N ASP A 720 -4.99 -1.20 -38.61
CA ASP A 720 -4.55 -1.56 -37.27
C ASP A 720 -4.57 -3.10 -37.15
N SER A 721 -3.39 -3.71 -37.26
CA SER A 721 -3.21 -5.16 -37.26
C SER A 721 -2.10 -5.53 -36.30
N LEU A 722 -2.27 -6.66 -35.59
CA LEU A 722 -1.30 -7.31 -34.71
C LEU A 722 0.15 -6.87 -34.94
N THR A 723 0.67 -6.06 -34.02
CA THR A 723 2.04 -5.53 -34.07
C THR A 723 3.09 -6.66 -34.06
N TYR A 724 2.81 -7.78 -33.38
CA TYR A 724 3.66 -8.96 -33.34
C TYR A 724 2.88 -10.26 -33.66
N PRO A 725 2.60 -10.54 -34.96
CA PRO A 725 1.69 -11.60 -35.40
C PRO A 725 2.30 -13.02 -35.41
N LYS A 726 3.58 -13.18 -35.05
CA LYS A 726 4.34 -14.44 -35.11
C LYS A 726 5.06 -14.73 -33.80
N LEU A 727 4.32 -14.77 -32.70
CA LEU A 727 4.83 -15.08 -31.37
C LEU A 727 4.66 -16.56 -31.02
N PRO A 728 5.59 -17.15 -30.23
CA PRO A 728 5.66 -18.61 -30.03
C PRO A 728 4.78 -19.16 -28.90
N ASP A 729 4.16 -18.28 -28.09
CA ASP A 729 3.40 -18.64 -26.89
C ASP A 729 2.25 -17.66 -26.63
N ILE A 730 1.23 -18.13 -25.91
CA ILE A 730 0.01 -17.36 -25.62
C ILE A 730 0.26 -16.14 -24.73
N TYR A 731 1.17 -16.22 -23.75
CA TYR A 731 1.49 -15.09 -22.87
C TYR A 731 1.99 -13.93 -23.74
N ARG A 732 3.02 -14.16 -24.56
CA ARG A 732 3.53 -13.12 -25.46
C ARG A 732 2.47 -12.68 -26.47
N HIS A 733 1.70 -13.61 -27.03
CA HIS A 733 0.69 -13.26 -28.03
C HIS A 733 -0.35 -12.25 -27.49
N VAL A 734 -0.80 -12.41 -26.23
CA VAL A 734 -1.63 -11.41 -25.54
C VAL A 734 -0.79 -10.19 -25.19
N THR A 735 0.27 -10.32 -24.38
CA THR A 735 0.95 -9.14 -23.81
C THR A 735 1.64 -8.25 -24.83
N TYR A 736 1.91 -8.69 -26.06
CA TYR A 736 2.53 -7.91 -27.13
C TYR A 736 1.55 -7.52 -28.26
N ASN A 737 0.24 -7.78 -28.13
CA ASN A 737 -0.73 -7.32 -29.13
C ASN A 737 -1.98 -6.73 -28.43
N ASN A 738 -2.10 -5.40 -28.38
CA ASN A 738 -3.20 -4.69 -27.72
C ASN A 738 -4.58 -4.99 -28.35
N ASN A 739 -4.58 -5.50 -29.58
CA ASN A 739 -5.75 -6.00 -30.30
C ASN A 739 -6.27 -7.34 -29.74
N VAL A 740 -5.48 -8.07 -28.94
CA VAL A 740 -5.74 -9.44 -28.46
C VAL A 740 -5.96 -9.43 -26.96
N VAL A 741 -6.97 -10.17 -26.49
CA VAL A 741 -7.27 -10.29 -25.06
C VAL A 741 -7.77 -11.70 -24.73
N GLN A 742 -7.42 -12.21 -23.55
CA GLN A 742 -7.88 -13.51 -23.06
C GLN A 742 -8.70 -13.38 -21.77
N LYS A 743 -9.76 -14.18 -21.61
CA LYS A 743 -10.53 -14.30 -20.36
C LYS A 743 -10.69 -15.75 -19.91
N ASN A 744 -10.17 -16.05 -18.71
CA ASN A 744 -10.37 -17.32 -18.00
C ASN A 744 -10.89 -17.00 -16.58
N VAL A 745 -12.22 -16.98 -16.39
CA VAL A 745 -12.85 -16.61 -15.10
C VAL A 745 -14.08 -17.47 -14.78
N THR A 746 -13.91 -18.49 -13.94
CA THR A 746 -14.99 -19.33 -13.43
C THR A 746 -15.58 -18.76 -12.14
N ILE A 747 -16.87 -18.40 -12.13
CA ILE A 747 -17.58 -17.97 -10.91
C ILE A 747 -18.05 -19.22 -10.12
N VAL A 748 -17.85 -19.22 -8.80
CA VAL A 748 -18.27 -20.30 -7.89
C VAL A 748 -19.16 -19.73 -6.79
N ASN A 749 -20.47 -19.90 -6.93
CA ASN A 749 -21.46 -19.40 -5.97
C ASN A 749 -21.70 -20.45 -4.87
N ILE A 750 -21.55 -20.03 -3.61
CA ILE A 750 -21.54 -20.90 -2.42
C ILE A 750 -22.72 -20.53 -1.50
N GLY A 751 -23.77 -21.36 -1.49
CA GLY A 751 -24.94 -21.25 -0.60
C GLY A 751 -26.30 -21.43 -1.30
N THR A 752 -26.38 -21.05 -2.58
CA THR A 752 -27.63 -20.99 -3.38
C THR A 752 -28.03 -22.31 -4.06
N GLY A 753 -27.43 -23.44 -3.65
CA GLY A 753 -27.68 -24.76 -4.26
C GLY A 753 -26.92 -25.00 -5.57
N SER A 754 -26.10 -24.04 -5.99
CA SER A 754 -25.00 -24.24 -6.94
C SER A 754 -23.82 -24.97 -6.29
N SER A 755 -22.99 -25.60 -7.11
CA SER A 755 -21.79 -26.31 -6.66
C SER A 755 -20.74 -25.36 -6.06
N TYR A 756 -20.27 -25.70 -4.86
CA TYR A 756 -19.13 -25.06 -4.18
C TYR A 756 -17.75 -25.46 -4.78
N GLU A 757 -17.74 -26.13 -5.93
CA GLU A 757 -16.56 -26.60 -6.65
C GLU A 757 -16.49 -25.94 -8.04
N GLY A 758 -15.33 -25.39 -8.40
CA GLY A 758 -15.00 -24.98 -9.78
C GLY A 758 -14.03 -25.98 -10.44
N ALA A 759 -14.10 -26.16 -11.76
CA ALA A 759 -13.31 -27.16 -12.48
C ALA A 759 -12.54 -26.59 -13.67
N VAL A 760 -11.26 -26.96 -13.81
CA VAL A 760 -10.39 -26.60 -14.94
C VAL A 760 -9.60 -27.82 -15.42
N SER A 761 -9.26 -27.86 -16.70
CA SER A 761 -8.42 -28.89 -17.30
C SER A 761 -6.94 -28.54 -17.16
N VAL A 762 -6.11 -29.49 -16.71
CA VAL A 762 -4.66 -29.31 -16.66
C VAL A 762 -4.06 -29.96 -17.90
N ILE A 763 -3.27 -29.22 -18.68
CA ILE A 763 -2.97 -29.54 -20.08
C ILE A 763 -1.46 -29.59 -20.33
N ASN A 764 -1.01 -30.63 -21.03
CA ASN A 764 0.27 -30.63 -21.73
C ASN A 764 0.05 -30.48 -23.25
N HIS A 765 0.24 -29.28 -23.80
CA HIS A 765 0.09 -29.05 -25.23
C HIS A 765 1.25 -29.62 -26.08
N LEU A 766 2.35 -30.05 -25.46
CA LEU A 766 3.56 -30.48 -26.15
C LEU A 766 3.49 -31.93 -26.64
N LYS A 767 4.41 -32.26 -27.55
CA LYS A 767 4.62 -33.61 -28.09
C LYS A 767 5.62 -34.44 -27.27
N THR A 768 6.09 -33.90 -26.14
CA THR A 768 6.98 -34.53 -25.15
C THR A 768 6.25 -34.73 -23.81
N LYS A 769 6.69 -35.70 -22.99
CA LYS A 769 6.32 -35.75 -21.58
C LYS A 769 7.07 -34.63 -20.86
N GLU A 770 6.36 -33.81 -20.09
CA GLU A 770 6.94 -32.68 -19.37
C GLU A 770 6.47 -32.65 -17.91
N ALA A 771 7.27 -32.04 -17.05
CA ALA A 771 6.92 -31.81 -15.65
C ALA A 771 6.41 -30.38 -15.48
N TYR A 772 5.25 -30.24 -14.85
CA TYR A 772 4.63 -28.96 -14.51
C TYR A 772 4.44 -28.83 -12.99
N SER A 773 4.16 -27.62 -12.51
CA SER A 773 3.51 -27.42 -11.22
C SER A 773 2.20 -26.64 -11.35
N LEU A 774 1.35 -26.77 -10.34
CA LEU A 774 0.12 -26.00 -10.17
C LEU A 774 0.26 -25.20 -8.89
N ASP A 775 0.16 -23.87 -8.94
CA ASP A 775 0.13 -23.03 -7.74
C ASP A 775 -1.17 -22.23 -7.61
N VAL A 776 -1.56 -21.96 -6.37
CA VAL A 776 -2.80 -21.28 -6.02
C VAL A 776 -2.51 -19.99 -5.24
N ILE A 777 -2.95 -18.87 -5.80
CA ILE A 777 -2.79 -17.52 -5.24
C ILE A 777 -4.16 -16.90 -4.99
N GLU A 778 -4.41 -16.45 -3.76
CA GLU A 778 -5.48 -15.50 -3.47
C GLU A 778 -5.02 -14.07 -3.82
N LEU A 779 -5.83 -13.35 -4.60
CA LEU A 779 -5.59 -11.94 -4.93
C LEU A 779 -6.25 -11.02 -3.89
N PRO A 780 -5.66 -9.85 -3.58
CA PRO A 780 -6.23 -8.91 -2.62
C PRO A 780 -7.63 -8.42 -3.01
N ASN A 781 -8.59 -8.56 -2.11
CA ASN A 781 -9.95 -8.04 -2.27
C ASN A 781 -9.97 -6.50 -2.18
N ALA A 782 -10.14 -5.83 -3.32
CA ALA A 782 -10.09 -4.36 -3.41
C ALA A 782 -11.24 -3.61 -2.70
N ILE A 783 -12.29 -4.30 -2.24
CA ILE A 783 -13.53 -3.69 -1.75
C ILE A 783 -13.58 -3.60 -0.20
N ASN A 784 -13.00 -4.57 0.51
CA ASN A 784 -13.04 -4.63 1.97
C ASN A 784 -11.61 -4.74 2.53
N GLY A 785 -11.18 -3.72 3.28
CA GLY A 785 -9.89 -3.71 4.01
C GLY A 785 -9.82 -4.64 5.22
N SER A 786 -10.51 -5.77 5.19
CA SER A 786 -10.48 -6.80 6.24
C SER A 786 -9.21 -7.63 6.13
N SER A 787 -8.50 -7.81 7.26
CA SER A 787 -7.24 -8.57 7.34
C SER A 787 -7.34 -10.08 7.08
N ASN A 788 -8.55 -10.62 6.96
CA ASN A 788 -8.78 -12.07 7.03
C ASN A 788 -8.87 -12.67 5.63
N THR A 789 -7.90 -13.51 5.27
CA THR A 789 -7.81 -14.17 3.97
C THR A 789 -8.87 -15.27 3.81
N LEU A 790 -9.08 -15.77 2.60
CA LEU A 790 -9.89 -16.95 2.36
C LEU A 790 -9.33 -18.17 3.10
N PHE A 791 -8.01 -18.34 3.12
CA PHE A 791 -7.36 -19.46 3.81
C PHE A 791 -7.55 -19.43 5.34
N ASP A 792 -7.68 -18.24 5.94
CA ASP A 792 -8.08 -18.11 7.35
C ASP A 792 -9.52 -18.58 7.56
N ASN A 793 -10.45 -18.15 6.68
CA ASN A 793 -11.89 -18.37 6.84
C ASN A 793 -12.40 -19.72 6.30
N ALA A 794 -11.67 -20.40 5.41
CA ALA A 794 -12.08 -21.61 4.72
C ALA A 794 -10.97 -22.67 4.66
N ARG A 795 -11.33 -23.91 4.33
CA ARG A 795 -10.39 -24.89 3.77
C ARG A 795 -10.47 -24.79 2.25
N VAL A 796 -9.33 -24.71 1.59
CA VAL A 796 -9.23 -24.68 0.13
C VAL A 796 -8.61 -26.01 -0.31
N GLN A 797 -9.27 -26.73 -1.22
CA GLN A 797 -8.88 -28.08 -1.60
C GLN A 797 -8.79 -28.23 -3.13
N LEU A 798 -7.76 -28.95 -3.59
CA LEU A 798 -7.63 -29.40 -4.97
C LEU A 798 -7.95 -30.89 -5.05
N ARG A 799 -9.01 -31.24 -5.79
CA ARG A 799 -9.38 -32.61 -6.15
C ARG A 799 -8.85 -32.91 -7.56
N MET A 800 -7.87 -33.80 -7.65
CA MET A 800 -7.27 -34.26 -8.91
C MET A 800 -8.08 -35.40 -9.52
N ALA A 801 -8.25 -35.38 -10.84
CA ALA A 801 -8.70 -36.55 -11.59
C ALA A 801 -7.56 -37.61 -11.73
N PRO A 802 -7.89 -38.87 -12.10
CA PRO A 802 -6.94 -39.99 -12.00
C PRO A 802 -5.65 -39.84 -12.82
N LYS A 803 -5.66 -39.20 -14.01
CA LYS A 803 -4.42 -38.99 -14.77
C LYS A 803 -3.52 -37.95 -14.09
N ILE A 804 -4.10 -36.87 -13.56
CA ILE A 804 -3.34 -35.85 -12.82
C ILE A 804 -2.73 -36.45 -11.55
N LEU A 805 -3.51 -37.24 -10.80
CA LEU A 805 -3.00 -37.95 -9.61
C LEU A 805 -1.87 -38.93 -9.98
N ALA A 806 -2.01 -39.70 -11.07
CA ALA A 806 -0.95 -40.61 -11.53
C ALA A 806 0.33 -39.85 -11.94
N ALA A 807 0.19 -38.75 -12.69
CA ALA A 807 1.29 -37.89 -13.09
C ALA A 807 1.99 -37.20 -11.91
N TRP A 808 1.26 -36.86 -10.85
CA TRP A 808 1.82 -36.31 -9.61
C TRP A 808 2.54 -37.37 -8.77
N ASN A 809 2.01 -38.61 -8.73
CA ASN A 809 2.69 -39.76 -8.14
C ASN A 809 3.99 -40.09 -8.88
N GLU A 810 4.01 -40.05 -10.21
CA GLU A 810 5.25 -40.18 -11.00
C GLU A 810 6.22 -39.02 -10.73
N GLY A 811 5.71 -37.84 -10.39
CA GLY A 811 6.46 -36.69 -9.87
C GLY A 811 7.09 -36.87 -8.49
N GLY A 812 6.62 -37.86 -7.73
CA GLY A 812 7.02 -38.13 -6.35
C GLY A 812 6.19 -37.40 -5.30
N ASN A 813 4.93 -37.02 -5.60
CA ASN A 813 3.97 -36.38 -4.68
C ASN A 813 4.52 -35.14 -3.95
N LYS A 814 5.22 -34.26 -4.70
CA LYS A 814 5.84 -33.05 -4.16
C LYS A 814 4.86 -31.88 -4.12
N GLY A 815 4.99 -31.00 -3.15
CA GLY A 815 4.20 -29.78 -3.08
C GLY A 815 4.58 -28.89 -1.91
N VAL A 816 4.26 -27.61 -1.99
CA VAL A 816 4.53 -26.61 -0.95
C VAL A 816 3.21 -26.22 -0.27
N LYS A 817 3.21 -26.12 1.07
CA LYS A 817 2.04 -25.75 1.88
C LYS A 817 0.79 -26.62 1.63
N ILE A 818 0.95 -27.90 1.29
CA ILE A 818 -0.14 -28.87 1.14
C ILE A 818 -0.27 -29.81 2.34
N LYS A 819 -1.48 -30.34 2.54
CA LYS A 819 -1.82 -31.34 3.56
C LYS A 819 -2.70 -32.43 2.93
N SER A 820 -2.33 -33.69 3.15
CA SER A 820 -3.15 -34.83 2.74
C SER A 820 -4.44 -34.91 3.57
N THR A 821 -5.55 -35.20 2.90
CA THR A 821 -6.90 -35.29 3.51
C THR A 821 -7.28 -36.71 3.95
N GLY A 822 -6.42 -37.70 3.69
CA GLY A 822 -6.74 -39.13 3.81
C GLY A 822 -7.33 -39.72 2.51
N ASN A 823 -8.01 -38.91 1.69
CA ASN A 823 -8.39 -39.28 0.34
C ASN A 823 -7.23 -38.96 -0.64
N PRO A 824 -6.70 -39.94 -1.40
CA PRO A 824 -5.54 -39.71 -2.26
C PRO A 824 -5.80 -38.70 -3.39
N TYR A 825 -7.06 -38.54 -3.83
CA TYR A 825 -7.44 -37.60 -4.88
C TYR A 825 -7.53 -36.14 -4.39
N ILE A 826 -7.54 -35.88 -3.08
CA ILE A 826 -7.80 -34.53 -2.52
C ILE A 826 -6.62 -34.05 -1.66
N GLN A 827 -6.03 -32.93 -2.05
CA GLN A 827 -5.01 -32.22 -1.27
C GLN A 827 -5.56 -30.88 -0.76
N GLU A 828 -5.32 -30.57 0.51
CA GLU A 828 -5.71 -29.33 1.17
C GLU A 828 -4.56 -28.31 1.11
N LEU A 829 -4.86 -27.10 0.63
CA LEU A 829 -3.92 -25.99 0.56
C LEU A 829 -3.98 -25.19 1.86
N ILE A 830 -2.87 -25.13 2.59
CA ILE A 830 -2.79 -24.56 3.94
C ILE A 830 -2.80 -23.02 3.91
N SER A 831 -2.30 -22.41 2.83
CA SER A 831 -2.28 -20.95 2.63
C SER A 831 -2.02 -20.60 1.16
N SER A 832 -2.26 -19.33 0.79
CA SER A 832 -1.88 -18.76 -0.52
C SER A 832 -0.40 -19.02 -0.85
N ASN A 833 -0.08 -19.19 -2.14
CA ASN A 833 1.17 -19.75 -2.65
C ASN A 833 1.42 -21.22 -2.27
N GLY A 834 0.35 -22.01 -2.09
CA GLY A 834 0.46 -23.47 -2.02
C GLY A 834 0.51 -24.11 -3.41
N SER A 835 1.23 -25.22 -3.55
CA SER A 835 1.48 -25.85 -4.87
C SER A 835 1.47 -27.39 -4.87
N LEU A 836 1.16 -27.94 -6.05
CA LEU A 836 1.41 -29.34 -6.42
C LEU A 836 2.53 -29.34 -7.47
N ASP A 837 3.67 -29.94 -7.15
CA ASP A 837 4.89 -29.82 -7.95
C ASP A 837 5.24 -31.11 -8.71
N SER A 838 5.97 -30.95 -9.83
CA SER A 838 6.52 -32.05 -10.63
C SER A 838 5.49 -33.00 -11.26
N ILE A 839 4.28 -32.54 -11.57
CA ILE A 839 3.23 -33.32 -12.26
C ILE A 839 3.71 -33.68 -13.67
N LYS A 840 4.01 -34.96 -13.91
CA LYS A 840 4.61 -35.47 -15.18
C LYS A 840 3.56 -35.88 -16.21
N LEU A 841 3.00 -34.90 -16.91
CA LEU A 841 1.99 -35.14 -17.95
C LEU A 841 2.63 -35.69 -19.23
N ALA A 842 2.05 -36.75 -19.80
CA ALA A 842 2.46 -37.33 -21.07
C ALA A 842 2.17 -36.38 -22.25
N PRO A 843 2.68 -36.65 -23.48
CA PRO A 843 2.37 -35.84 -24.65
C PRO A 843 0.86 -35.72 -24.87
N ARG A 844 0.36 -34.49 -25.06
CA ARG A 844 -1.07 -34.19 -25.27
C ARG A 844 -2.02 -34.65 -24.14
N ASP A 845 -1.49 -34.92 -22.93
CA ASP A 845 -2.33 -35.22 -21.77
C ASP A 845 -3.22 -34.03 -21.37
N ILE A 846 -4.44 -34.37 -20.99
CA ILE A 846 -5.44 -33.47 -20.42
C ILE A 846 -6.38 -34.27 -19.52
N ASP A 847 -6.60 -33.76 -18.32
CA ASP A 847 -7.55 -34.27 -17.33
C ASP A 847 -7.87 -33.16 -16.29
N LEU A 848 -8.89 -33.34 -15.46
CA LEU A 848 -9.46 -32.27 -14.63
C LEU A 848 -8.76 -32.10 -13.26
N VAL A 849 -8.75 -30.86 -12.78
CA VAL A 849 -8.60 -30.51 -11.35
C VAL A 849 -9.79 -29.65 -10.94
N LYS A 850 -10.39 -29.99 -9.79
CA LYS A 850 -11.43 -29.19 -9.15
C LYS A 850 -10.88 -28.42 -7.95
N LEU A 851 -11.19 -27.13 -7.88
CA LEU A 851 -10.98 -26.27 -6.71
C LEU A 851 -12.26 -26.27 -5.87
N SER A 852 -12.16 -26.61 -4.59
CA SER A 852 -13.26 -26.63 -3.62
C SER A 852 -12.97 -25.68 -2.47
N VAL A 853 -13.97 -24.95 -1.99
CA VAL A 853 -13.82 -23.97 -0.89
C VAL A 853 -14.87 -24.22 0.18
N ASN A 854 -14.41 -24.56 1.40
CA ASN A 854 -15.25 -24.97 2.52
C ASN A 854 -15.12 -23.99 3.68
N PHE A 855 -16.04 -23.03 3.80
CA PHE A 855 -16.00 -22.01 4.85
C PHE A 855 -16.21 -22.62 6.25
N LYS A 856 -15.36 -22.22 7.20
CA LYS A 856 -15.35 -22.63 8.62
C LYS A 856 -16.38 -21.85 9.47
N THR A 857 -16.94 -20.77 8.91
CA THR A 857 -17.90 -19.86 9.56
C THR A 857 -19.14 -19.70 8.69
N VAL A 858 -20.20 -19.09 9.20
CA VAL A 858 -21.41 -18.74 8.44
C VAL A 858 -21.45 -17.25 8.16
N LEU A 859 -21.83 -16.88 6.93
CA LEU A 859 -22.26 -15.53 6.59
C LEU A 859 -23.74 -15.38 6.98
N PRO A 860 -24.10 -14.53 7.96
CA PRO A 860 -25.47 -14.48 8.49
C PRO A 860 -26.51 -14.04 7.46
N PHE A 861 -27.71 -14.62 7.54
CA PHE A 861 -28.83 -14.24 6.67
C PHE A 861 -29.15 -12.75 6.78
N GLY A 862 -29.13 -12.04 5.65
CA GLY A 862 -29.28 -10.58 5.57
C GLY A 862 -27.97 -9.80 5.40
N SER A 863 -26.80 -10.44 5.51
CA SER A 863 -25.52 -9.84 5.08
C SER A 863 -25.42 -9.75 3.56
N SER A 864 -24.59 -8.81 3.06
CA SER A 864 -24.17 -8.80 1.65
C SER A 864 -23.26 -10.00 1.33
N PRO A 865 -23.30 -10.56 0.10
CA PRO A 865 -22.39 -11.64 -0.29
C PRO A 865 -20.92 -11.20 -0.24
N GLU A 866 -20.04 -12.09 0.22
CA GLU A 866 -18.59 -11.87 0.21
C GLU A 866 -17.98 -12.44 -1.07
N LYS A 867 -17.02 -11.74 -1.68
CA LYS A 867 -16.28 -12.22 -2.86
C LYS A 867 -14.82 -12.47 -2.50
N TYR A 868 -14.22 -13.48 -3.12
CA TYR A 868 -12.78 -13.78 -3.03
C TYR A 868 -12.27 -14.23 -4.40
N THR A 869 -11.12 -13.73 -4.84
CA THR A 869 -10.55 -14.05 -6.15
C THR A 869 -9.29 -14.90 -6.02
N ILE A 870 -9.29 -16.07 -6.68
CA ILE A 870 -8.20 -17.04 -6.66
C ILE A 870 -7.66 -17.23 -8.08
N LEU A 871 -6.35 -17.33 -8.24
CA LEU A 871 -5.69 -17.83 -9.44
C LEU A 871 -5.20 -19.25 -9.21
N LEU A 872 -5.52 -20.16 -10.13
CA LEU A 872 -4.85 -21.46 -10.26
C LEU A 872 -4.00 -21.41 -11.53
N ARG A 873 -2.68 -21.38 -11.38
CA ARG A 873 -1.74 -21.24 -12.51
C ARG A 873 -1.00 -22.53 -12.76
N GLN A 874 -0.72 -22.82 -14.03
CA GLN A 874 0.21 -23.88 -14.41
C GLN A 874 1.57 -23.27 -14.76
N LYS A 875 2.63 -23.85 -14.20
CA LYS A 875 4.02 -23.47 -14.43
C LYS A 875 4.80 -24.62 -15.06
N ASP A 876 5.74 -24.28 -15.93
CA ASP A 876 6.65 -25.25 -16.53
C ASP A 876 7.77 -25.70 -15.58
N LYS A 877 8.65 -26.58 -16.05
CA LYS A 877 9.83 -27.08 -15.32
C LYS A 877 10.87 -26.00 -14.94
N ASN A 878 10.79 -24.80 -15.51
CA ASN A 878 11.64 -23.65 -15.18
C ASN A 878 10.96 -22.72 -14.15
N GLY A 879 9.65 -22.89 -13.91
CA GLY A 879 8.83 -22.05 -13.04
C GLY A 879 8.04 -20.95 -13.77
N GLU A 880 8.14 -20.87 -15.09
CA GLU A 880 7.43 -19.87 -15.90
C GLU A 880 5.95 -20.22 -16.04
N VAL A 881 5.07 -19.22 -15.90
CA VAL A 881 3.61 -19.41 -16.00
C VAL A 881 3.21 -19.58 -17.46
N VAL A 882 2.68 -20.76 -17.80
CA VAL A 882 2.20 -21.09 -19.17
C VAL A 882 0.70 -20.83 -19.37
N GLY A 883 -0.02 -20.51 -18.28
CA GLY A 883 -1.44 -20.16 -18.27
C GLY A 883 -2.07 -20.42 -16.90
N GLY A 884 -3.39 -20.32 -16.82
CA GLY A 884 -4.15 -20.55 -15.60
C GLY A 884 -5.65 -20.29 -15.76
N GLU A 885 -6.37 -20.29 -14.65
CA GLU A 885 -7.79 -19.98 -14.54
C GLU A 885 -8.01 -19.11 -13.29
N THR A 886 -8.90 -18.12 -13.40
CA THR A 886 -9.36 -17.33 -12.26
C THR A 886 -10.63 -17.97 -11.69
N PHE A 887 -10.72 -18.12 -10.37
CA PHE A 887 -11.95 -18.49 -9.69
C PHE A 887 -12.44 -17.30 -8.85
N GLU A 888 -13.63 -16.78 -9.19
CA GLU A 888 -14.34 -15.81 -8.35
C GLU A 888 -15.29 -16.57 -7.42
N ILE A 889 -14.89 -16.73 -6.16
CA ILE A 889 -15.69 -17.38 -5.14
C ILE A 889 -16.65 -16.36 -4.55
N ILE A 890 -17.96 -16.58 -4.69
CA ILE A 890 -19.01 -15.73 -4.13
C ILE A 890 -19.69 -16.53 -3.01
N ARG A 891 -19.54 -16.06 -1.78
CA ARG A 891 -20.11 -16.65 -0.57
C ARG A 891 -21.44 -15.96 -0.27
N GLU A 892 -22.52 -16.73 -0.35
CA GLU A 892 -23.87 -16.27 -0.10
C GLU A 892 -24.29 -16.51 1.38
N PRO A 893 -25.21 -15.69 1.93
CA PRO A 893 -25.74 -15.91 3.27
C PRO A 893 -26.48 -17.24 3.44
N ARG A 894 -26.29 -17.93 4.58
CA ARG A 894 -27.00 -19.19 4.89
C ARG A 894 -27.41 -19.32 6.37
N LEU A 895 -28.25 -20.32 6.66
CA LEU A 895 -28.59 -20.72 8.03
C LEU A 895 -27.47 -21.56 8.66
N VAL A 896 -27.29 -21.44 9.97
CA VAL A 896 -26.24 -22.16 10.72
C VAL A 896 -26.67 -23.61 11.00
N ILE A 897 -25.73 -24.56 10.88
CA ILE A 897 -25.89 -25.95 11.32
C ILE A 897 -25.21 -26.12 12.66
N HIS A 898 -25.87 -26.78 13.61
CA HIS A 898 -25.36 -27.00 14.98
C HIS A 898 -25.27 -28.50 15.31
N PRO A 899 -24.32 -29.25 14.71
CA PRO A 899 -24.18 -30.69 14.95
C PRO A 899 -23.99 -30.99 16.43
N GLN A 900 -24.80 -31.91 16.96
CA GLN A 900 -24.72 -32.42 18.33
C GLN A 900 -24.34 -33.90 18.32
N ILE A 901 -23.31 -34.27 19.07
CA ILE A 901 -22.93 -35.68 19.26
C ILE A 901 -23.77 -36.27 20.40
N ILE A 902 -24.67 -37.20 20.06
CA ILE A 902 -25.39 -38.03 21.03
C ILE A 902 -24.52 -39.24 21.38
N LYS A 903 -24.45 -39.56 22.68
CA LYS A 903 -23.73 -40.71 23.22
C LYS A 903 -24.70 -41.80 23.67
N ASN A 904 -24.52 -43.02 23.17
CA ASN A 904 -25.22 -44.21 23.64
C ASN A 904 -24.19 -45.21 24.21
N GLU A 905 -24.38 -45.62 25.47
CA GLU A 905 -23.51 -46.58 26.16
C GLU A 905 -24.18 -47.96 26.19
N ASN A 906 -23.55 -48.97 25.58
CA ASN A 906 -23.99 -50.37 25.66
C ASN A 906 -22.78 -51.29 25.88
N GLU A 907 -22.79 -52.07 26.96
CA GLU A 907 -21.89 -53.23 27.19
C GLU A 907 -20.39 -52.96 26.93
N GLY A 908 -19.88 -51.80 27.37
CA GLY A 908 -18.48 -51.43 27.24
C GLY A 908 -18.07 -50.85 25.87
N LYS A 909 -19.02 -50.67 24.94
CA LYS A 909 -18.84 -49.89 23.71
C LYS A 909 -19.64 -48.59 23.79
N VAL A 910 -19.05 -47.51 23.31
CA VAL A 910 -19.69 -46.21 23.19
C VAL A 910 -20.03 -45.99 21.73
N LYS A 911 -21.32 -45.90 21.40
CA LYS A 911 -21.78 -45.46 20.07
C LYS A 911 -21.98 -43.95 20.12
N LEU A 912 -21.41 -43.25 19.15
CA LEU A 912 -21.57 -41.81 18.95
C LEU A 912 -22.34 -41.58 17.64
N SER A 913 -23.34 -40.71 17.66
CA SER A 913 -24.16 -40.37 16.49
C SER A 913 -24.44 -38.86 16.42
N VAL A 914 -24.44 -38.29 15.22
CA VAL A 914 -24.67 -36.85 15.02
C VAL A 914 -26.14 -36.55 14.77
N THR A 915 -26.62 -35.46 15.35
CA THR A 915 -27.96 -34.88 15.11
C THR A 915 -27.87 -33.36 14.95
N GLY A 916 -28.97 -32.68 14.57
CA GLY A 916 -28.97 -31.23 14.32
C GLY A 916 -28.32 -30.84 12.99
N VAL A 917 -28.42 -31.72 11.99
CA VAL A 917 -27.89 -31.56 10.62
C VAL A 917 -29.02 -31.90 9.66
N ASP A 918 -29.88 -30.92 9.38
CA ASP A 918 -31.13 -31.11 8.63
C ASP A 918 -30.95 -30.98 7.10
N GLU A 919 -29.75 -31.30 6.60
CA GLU A 919 -29.42 -31.37 5.17
C GLU A 919 -28.40 -32.48 4.88
N GLU A 920 -28.20 -32.83 3.61
CA GLU A 920 -27.17 -33.81 3.25
C GLU A 920 -25.77 -33.29 3.57
N ALA A 921 -25.01 -34.09 4.33
CA ALA A 921 -23.64 -33.77 4.73
C ALA A 921 -22.71 -35.01 4.65
N THR A 922 -21.40 -34.77 4.61
CA THR A 922 -20.37 -35.75 4.92
C THR A 922 -19.85 -35.54 6.35
N TYR A 923 -19.37 -36.61 6.97
CA TYR A 923 -19.00 -36.66 8.39
C TYR A 923 -17.65 -37.35 8.53
N GLN A 924 -16.68 -36.69 9.15
CA GLN A 924 -15.34 -37.25 9.42
C GLN A 924 -15.02 -37.12 10.91
N TRP A 925 -14.61 -38.22 11.53
CA TRP A 925 -14.33 -38.30 12.97
C TRP A 925 -12.84 -38.34 13.26
N PHE A 926 -12.43 -37.64 14.32
CA PHE A 926 -11.03 -37.49 14.73
C PHE A 926 -10.84 -37.83 16.22
N ASP A 927 -9.67 -38.38 16.56
CA ASP A 927 -9.21 -38.56 17.93
C ASP A 927 -8.65 -37.25 18.54
N SER A 928 -8.26 -37.29 19.82
CA SER A 928 -7.67 -36.13 20.51
C SER A 928 -6.31 -35.68 19.97
N ASN A 929 -5.71 -36.43 19.04
CA ASN A 929 -4.44 -36.12 18.39
C ASN A 929 -4.67 -35.52 16.98
N GLY A 930 -5.94 -35.34 16.56
CA GLY A 930 -6.32 -34.87 15.24
C GLY A 930 -6.19 -35.91 14.13
N LYS A 931 -6.04 -37.20 14.47
CA LYS A 931 -6.01 -38.30 13.49
C LYS A 931 -7.44 -38.71 13.15
N MET A 932 -7.75 -38.84 11.86
CA MET A 932 -9.04 -39.37 11.41
C MET A 932 -9.17 -40.86 11.78
N ILE A 933 -10.33 -41.26 12.30
CA ILE A 933 -10.61 -42.60 12.83
C ILE A 933 -11.87 -43.27 12.26
N ALA A 934 -12.84 -42.50 11.75
CA ALA A 934 -14.07 -43.02 11.12
C ALA A 934 -14.69 -41.98 10.18
N GLU A 935 -15.56 -42.43 9.28
CA GLU A 935 -16.43 -41.58 8.45
C GLU A 935 -17.90 -42.04 8.57
N GLY A 936 -18.84 -41.11 8.35
CA GLY A 936 -20.27 -41.35 8.46
C GLY A 936 -20.92 -40.75 9.72
N ALA A 937 -22.25 -40.61 9.72
CA ALA A 937 -22.99 -39.91 10.78
C ALA A 937 -22.98 -40.62 12.15
N GLU A 938 -22.48 -41.86 12.21
CA GLU A 938 -22.31 -42.65 13.42
C GLU A 938 -20.94 -43.31 13.46
N MET A 939 -20.37 -43.48 14.66
CA MET A 939 -19.20 -44.33 14.89
C MET A 939 -19.27 -45.04 16.24
N THR A 940 -18.33 -45.96 16.50
CA THR A 940 -18.27 -46.72 17.76
C THR A 940 -16.84 -46.78 18.27
N CYS A 941 -16.63 -46.35 19.51
CA CYS A 941 -15.34 -46.34 20.19
C CYS A 941 -15.36 -47.12 21.52
N ALA A 942 -14.18 -47.47 22.01
CA ALA A 942 -13.98 -48.16 23.29
C ALA A 942 -12.76 -47.54 24.02
N PRO A 943 -12.89 -46.32 24.55
CA PRO A 943 -11.75 -45.58 25.11
C PRO A 943 -11.16 -46.25 26.36
N THR A 944 -9.86 -46.53 26.30
CA THR A 944 -9.06 -47.09 27.41
C THR A 944 -8.50 -46.01 28.34
N ARG A 945 -8.61 -44.75 27.95
CA ARG A 945 -8.30 -43.52 28.69
C ARG A 945 -9.40 -42.50 28.39
N ASP A 946 -9.59 -41.51 29.27
CA ASP A 946 -10.47 -40.37 28.97
C ASP A 946 -9.96 -39.61 27.72
N GLU A 947 -10.82 -39.38 26.74
CA GLU A 947 -10.45 -38.86 25.42
C GLU A 947 -11.57 -38.01 24.79
N THR A 948 -11.23 -36.97 24.04
CA THR A 948 -12.19 -36.17 23.25
C THR A 948 -12.24 -36.67 21.81
N TYR A 949 -13.44 -36.90 21.30
CA TYR A 949 -13.68 -37.17 19.88
C TYR A 949 -14.31 -35.95 19.22
N ARG A 950 -13.78 -35.55 18.06
CA ARG A 950 -14.35 -34.51 17.20
C ARG A 950 -15.05 -35.14 16.00
N VAL A 951 -16.19 -34.60 15.60
CA VAL A 951 -16.73 -34.76 14.24
C VAL A 951 -16.60 -33.44 13.49
N GLU A 952 -16.10 -33.50 12.26
CA GLU A 952 -16.24 -32.44 11.25
C GLU A 952 -17.39 -32.82 10.32
N VAL A 953 -18.29 -31.88 10.08
CA VAL A 953 -19.48 -32.05 9.23
C VAL A 953 -19.40 -31.04 8.10
N THR A 954 -19.44 -31.53 6.85
CA THR A 954 -19.40 -30.69 5.65
C THR A 954 -20.73 -30.83 4.91
N ALA A 955 -21.50 -29.75 4.78
CA ALA A 955 -22.75 -29.77 4.01
C ALA A 955 -22.47 -30.01 2.52
N LYS A 956 -23.17 -30.96 1.89
CA LYS A 956 -23.01 -31.23 0.44
C LYS A 956 -23.59 -30.13 -0.44
N LYS A 957 -24.50 -29.32 0.07
CA LYS A 957 -25.20 -28.25 -0.66
C LYS A 957 -24.26 -27.12 -1.08
N ASP A 958 -23.35 -26.73 -0.19
CA ASP A 958 -22.52 -25.54 -0.33
C ASP A 958 -21.13 -25.68 0.32
N GLY A 959 -20.77 -26.87 0.81
CA GLY A 959 -19.46 -27.09 1.41
C GLY A 959 -19.26 -26.41 2.76
N TYR A 960 -20.29 -25.85 3.41
CA TYR A 960 -20.17 -25.27 4.75
C TYR A 960 -19.62 -26.30 5.74
N LEU A 961 -18.53 -25.95 6.42
CA LEU A 961 -17.85 -26.78 7.39
C LEU A 961 -18.16 -26.31 8.81
N THR A 962 -18.63 -27.25 9.63
CA THR A 962 -18.85 -27.09 11.06
C THR A 962 -18.31 -28.30 11.81
N SER A 963 -18.21 -28.21 13.13
CA SER A 963 -17.70 -29.31 13.97
C SER A 963 -18.41 -29.40 15.31
N SER A 964 -18.29 -30.56 15.94
CA SER A 964 -18.79 -30.84 17.28
C SER A 964 -17.77 -31.71 18.02
N GLU A 965 -17.61 -31.51 19.32
CA GLU A 965 -16.66 -32.27 20.14
C GLU A 965 -17.35 -32.86 21.37
N LEU A 966 -17.03 -34.13 21.68
CA LEU A 966 -17.54 -34.81 22.87
C LEU A 966 -16.40 -35.49 23.63
N PHE A 967 -16.28 -35.15 24.92
CA PHE A 967 -15.40 -35.82 25.86
C PHE A 967 -16.02 -37.13 26.35
N VAL A 968 -15.32 -38.25 26.15
CA VAL A 968 -15.75 -39.59 26.54
C VAL A 968 -14.78 -40.17 27.57
N LYS A 969 -15.31 -40.46 28.76
CA LYS A 969 -14.56 -41.11 29.84
C LYS A 969 -14.38 -42.60 29.60
N ALA A 970 -13.25 -43.13 30.06
CA ALA A 970 -13.02 -44.57 30.13
C ALA A 970 -13.90 -45.23 31.21
N GLY A 971 -14.33 -46.47 30.96
CA GLY A 971 -15.17 -47.23 31.89
C GLY A 971 -14.41 -47.61 33.18
N LYS A 972 -15.05 -47.41 34.35
CA LYS A 972 -14.51 -47.83 35.65
C LYS A 972 -14.98 -49.24 36.00
N GLY A 973 -14.06 -50.19 36.14
CA GLY A 973 -14.33 -51.51 36.73
C GLY A 973 -14.67 -51.43 38.23
N LYS A 974 -15.29 -52.48 38.75
CA LYS A 974 -15.79 -52.59 40.13
C LYS A 974 -14.75 -53.13 41.12
N MET A 975 -13.86 -54.01 40.66
CA MET A 975 -12.81 -54.68 41.43
C MET A 975 -11.87 -53.70 42.17
N LYS A 976 -11.59 -53.98 43.45
CA LYS A 976 -10.67 -53.19 44.29
C LYS A 976 -9.83 -54.09 45.18
N VAL A 977 -8.63 -53.66 45.53
CA VAL A 977 -7.68 -54.40 46.38
C VAL A 977 -7.21 -53.57 47.57
N SER A 978 -6.97 -54.23 48.70
CA SER A 978 -6.61 -53.61 49.98
C SER A 978 -5.89 -54.62 50.91
N PRO A 979 -4.94 -54.20 51.77
CA PRO A 979 -4.31 -52.88 51.80
C PRO A 979 -3.43 -52.64 50.56
N ILE A 980 -3.17 -51.38 50.24
CA ILE A 980 -2.12 -50.98 49.31
C ILE A 980 -1.25 -49.93 50.04
N PRO A 981 0.07 -50.15 50.18
CA PRO A 981 0.81 -51.36 49.84
C PRO A 981 0.43 -52.58 50.72
N VAL A 982 0.66 -53.78 50.19
CA VAL A 982 0.43 -55.05 50.89
C VAL A 982 1.75 -55.67 51.36
N LYS A 983 1.76 -56.33 52.53
CA LYS A 983 2.94 -57.02 53.08
C LYS A 983 2.86 -58.54 53.00
N SER A 984 1.70 -59.11 53.30
CA SER A 984 1.53 -60.57 53.43
C SER A 984 0.14 -61.07 52.99
N GLU A 985 -0.94 -60.36 53.29
CA GLU A 985 -2.31 -60.77 52.91
C GLU A 985 -3.01 -59.67 52.10
N LEU A 986 -3.42 -60.00 50.88
CA LEU A 986 -4.16 -59.12 49.98
C LEU A 986 -5.65 -59.48 50.02
N THR A 987 -6.50 -58.52 50.39
CA THR A 987 -7.96 -58.61 50.20
C THR A 987 -8.30 -58.09 48.81
N VAL A 988 -9.03 -58.90 48.04
CA VAL A 988 -9.50 -58.60 46.69
C VAL A 988 -11.03 -58.59 46.73
N SER A 989 -11.63 -57.43 46.54
CA SER A 989 -13.09 -57.23 46.52
C SER A 989 -13.61 -57.07 45.10
N TYR A 990 -14.77 -57.65 44.81
CA TYR A 990 -15.34 -57.80 43.48
C TYR A 990 -16.87 -57.96 43.54
N ASP A 991 -17.54 -57.75 42.41
CA ASP A 991 -19.01 -57.82 42.27
C ASP A 991 -19.33 -58.54 40.95
N LEU A 992 -19.36 -59.88 41.02
CA LEU A 992 -19.46 -60.79 39.88
C LEU A 992 -20.84 -61.47 39.82
N PRO A 993 -21.36 -61.79 38.63
CA PRO A 993 -22.53 -62.66 38.50
C PRO A 993 -22.19 -64.11 38.89
N ASN A 994 -23.21 -64.93 39.14
CA ASN A 994 -23.04 -66.34 39.51
C ASN A 994 -22.31 -67.14 38.41
N GLY A 995 -21.14 -67.67 38.75
CA GLY A 995 -20.26 -68.43 37.85
C GLY A 995 -18.98 -68.89 38.54
N GLN A 996 -18.10 -69.60 37.81
CA GLN A 996 -16.77 -69.98 38.31
C GLN A 996 -15.68 -69.12 37.67
N TYR A 997 -14.89 -68.49 38.52
CA TYR A 997 -13.86 -67.51 38.16
C TYR A 997 -12.51 -67.90 38.77
N GLU A 998 -11.42 -67.46 38.15
CA GLU A 998 -10.06 -67.56 38.68
C GLU A 998 -9.47 -66.16 38.83
N LEU A 999 -8.77 -65.90 39.94
CA LEU A 999 -7.87 -64.77 40.07
C LEU A 999 -6.46 -65.21 39.67
N CYS A 1000 -5.86 -64.49 38.73
CA CYS A 1000 -4.43 -64.55 38.46
C CYS A 1000 -3.73 -63.33 39.08
N ILE A 1001 -2.60 -63.56 39.76
CA ILE A 1001 -1.66 -62.51 40.16
C ILE A 1001 -0.46 -62.54 39.20
N THR A 1002 -0.24 -61.46 38.44
CA THR A 1002 0.91 -61.35 37.52
C THR A 1002 1.82 -60.18 37.90
N GLY A 1003 3.13 -60.32 37.65
CA GLY A 1003 4.09 -59.23 37.82
C GLY A 1003 3.91 -58.18 36.73
N ALA A 1004 3.75 -56.90 37.10
CA ALA A 1004 3.31 -55.85 36.16
C ALA A 1004 4.38 -55.44 35.13
N GLN A 1005 5.61 -55.92 35.26
CA GLN A 1005 6.72 -55.66 34.33
C GLN A 1005 7.14 -56.90 33.53
N ASN A 1006 7.09 -58.10 34.13
CA ASN A 1006 7.60 -59.34 33.55
C ASN A 1006 6.50 -60.33 33.13
N TRP A 1007 5.23 -60.05 33.44
CA TRP A 1007 4.03 -60.84 33.10
C TRP A 1007 4.02 -62.30 33.59
N LEU A 1008 5.01 -62.71 34.39
CA LEU A 1008 5.03 -64.00 35.08
C LEU A 1008 3.81 -64.11 36.01
N ASN A 1009 3.18 -65.29 36.02
CA ASN A 1009 2.08 -65.62 36.92
C ASN A 1009 2.64 -66.17 38.23
N TYR A 1010 2.32 -65.51 39.34
CA TYR A 1010 2.81 -65.81 40.68
C TYR A 1010 1.74 -66.47 41.59
N GLY A 1011 0.56 -66.76 41.05
CA GLY A 1011 -0.50 -67.47 41.74
C GLY A 1011 -1.84 -67.42 41.00
N LYS A 1012 -2.49 -68.59 40.93
CA LYS A 1012 -3.88 -68.76 40.53
C LYS A 1012 -4.73 -69.17 41.72
N TYR A 1013 -5.89 -68.53 41.88
CA TYR A 1013 -6.79 -68.75 43.02
C TYR A 1013 -8.24 -68.82 42.53
N SER A 1014 -8.95 -69.93 42.77
CA SER A 1014 -10.36 -70.05 42.41
C SER A 1014 -11.21 -69.08 43.25
N ILE A 1015 -12.09 -68.31 42.60
CA ILE A 1015 -12.95 -67.32 43.24
C ILE A 1015 -14.39 -67.85 43.30
N ASP A 1016 -15.01 -67.66 44.45
CA ASP A 1016 -16.43 -67.92 44.71
C ASP A 1016 -17.24 -66.65 44.41
N SER A 1017 -18.06 -66.68 43.36
CA SER A 1017 -18.90 -65.54 42.94
C SER A 1017 -20.01 -65.18 43.93
N THR A 1018 -20.32 -66.03 44.91
CA THR A 1018 -21.29 -65.72 45.97
C THR A 1018 -20.71 -64.81 47.06
N LYS A 1019 -19.38 -64.62 47.07
CA LYS A 1019 -18.66 -63.76 48.02
C LYS A 1019 -18.33 -62.41 47.38
N LYS A 1020 -18.19 -61.37 48.20
CA LYS A 1020 -17.82 -60.01 47.74
C LYS A 1020 -16.35 -59.66 47.93
N GLU A 1021 -15.60 -60.51 48.65
CA GLU A 1021 -14.15 -60.45 48.76
C GLU A 1021 -13.52 -61.84 48.88
N VAL A 1022 -12.25 -61.95 48.53
CA VAL A 1022 -11.37 -63.09 48.83
C VAL A 1022 -10.06 -62.55 49.41
N ARG A 1023 -9.44 -63.30 50.33
CA ARG A 1023 -8.14 -62.95 50.91
C ARG A 1023 -7.09 -63.96 50.49
N ILE A 1024 -5.93 -63.46 50.12
CA ILE A 1024 -4.88 -64.22 49.44
C ILE A 1024 -3.54 -63.91 50.10
N ASN A 1025 -2.84 -64.96 50.51
CA ASN A 1025 -1.46 -64.81 50.99
C ASN A 1025 -0.54 -64.52 49.79
N VAL A 1026 0.20 -63.43 49.90
CA VAL A 1026 1.15 -62.87 48.93
C VAL A 1026 2.53 -62.63 49.55
N SER A 1027 2.82 -63.22 50.72
CA SER A 1027 4.11 -63.03 51.42
C SER A 1027 5.30 -63.60 50.65
N HIS A 1028 5.07 -64.54 49.73
CA HIS A 1028 6.07 -65.11 48.82
C HIS A 1028 6.43 -64.20 47.64
N LEU A 1029 5.68 -63.10 47.42
CA LEU A 1029 5.96 -62.16 46.34
C LEU A 1029 7.13 -61.23 46.70
N PRO A 1030 8.15 -61.09 45.84
CA PRO A 1030 9.14 -60.02 45.95
C PRO A 1030 8.49 -58.63 45.96
N GLN A 1031 9.14 -57.66 46.60
CA GLN A 1031 8.74 -56.25 46.56
C GLN A 1031 8.60 -55.76 45.11
N GLY A 1032 7.48 -55.10 44.77
CA GLY A 1032 7.20 -54.72 43.39
C GLY A 1032 5.72 -54.42 43.08
N ILE A 1033 5.42 -54.18 41.80
CA ILE A 1033 4.08 -53.86 41.31
C ILE A 1033 3.48 -55.09 40.62
N TYR A 1034 2.24 -55.42 40.98
CA TYR A 1034 1.52 -56.61 40.52
C TYR A 1034 0.13 -56.24 39.99
N ILE A 1035 -0.43 -57.11 39.14
CA ILE A 1035 -1.78 -57.00 38.61
C ILE A 1035 -2.58 -58.19 39.12
N ALA A 1036 -3.68 -57.94 39.82
CA ALA A 1036 -4.70 -58.93 40.13
C ALA A 1036 -5.75 -58.91 39.00
N THR A 1037 -6.01 -60.05 38.37
CA THR A 1037 -6.89 -60.16 37.19
C THR A 1037 -7.89 -61.30 37.36
N ILE A 1038 -9.18 -61.04 37.15
CA ILE A 1038 -10.26 -62.03 37.24
C ILE A 1038 -10.60 -62.54 35.83
N THR A 1039 -10.59 -63.85 35.65
CA THR A 1039 -10.93 -64.55 34.39
C THR A 1039 -12.03 -65.59 34.58
N GLU A 1040 -12.90 -65.76 33.59
CA GLU A 1040 -13.75 -66.95 33.47
C GLU A 1040 -12.99 -68.17 32.97
N ARG A 1041 -13.59 -69.36 33.15
CA ARG A 1041 -13.04 -70.66 32.76
C ARG A 1041 -12.74 -70.83 31.25
N ASN A 1042 -13.24 -69.91 30.42
CA ASN A 1042 -12.97 -69.81 28.97
C ASN A 1042 -11.74 -68.92 28.66
N GLY A 1043 -11.05 -68.38 29.68
CA GLY A 1043 -9.93 -67.45 29.54
C GLY A 1043 -10.31 -65.99 29.37
N GLN A 1044 -11.61 -65.64 29.33
CA GLN A 1044 -12.04 -64.24 29.17
C GLN A 1044 -11.79 -63.46 30.46
N ILE A 1045 -10.95 -62.42 30.38
CA ILE A 1045 -10.77 -61.41 31.44
C ILE A 1045 -12.08 -60.65 31.65
N LYS A 1046 -12.47 -60.47 32.92
CA LYS A 1046 -13.60 -59.61 33.31
C LYS A 1046 -13.13 -58.28 33.87
N GLU A 1047 -12.31 -58.30 34.91
CA GLU A 1047 -11.77 -57.10 35.55
C GLU A 1047 -10.31 -57.31 35.99
N SER A 1048 -9.55 -56.23 36.13
CA SER A 1048 -8.19 -56.25 36.68
C SER A 1048 -7.85 -54.96 37.42
N VAL A 1049 -6.94 -55.06 38.39
CA VAL A 1049 -6.50 -53.93 39.23
C VAL A 1049 -5.04 -54.11 39.66
N LYS A 1050 -4.31 -53.00 39.78
CA LYS A 1050 -2.91 -52.96 40.21
C LYS A 1050 -2.78 -52.80 41.72
N PHE A 1051 -1.77 -53.43 42.31
CA PHE A 1051 -1.34 -53.22 43.69
C PHE A 1051 0.18 -53.22 43.80
N VAL A 1052 0.68 -52.74 44.95
CA VAL A 1052 2.10 -52.70 45.30
C VAL A 1052 2.33 -53.65 46.48
N LYS A 1053 3.30 -54.55 46.33
CA LYS A 1053 3.86 -55.40 47.39
C LYS A 1053 5.05 -54.65 48.00
N GLU A 1054 4.98 -54.38 49.30
CA GLU A 1054 6.12 -53.92 50.12
C GLU A 1054 7.05 -55.09 50.47
#